data_AF-A0AAN7BEB8-F1
#
_entry.id   AF-A0AAN7BEB8-F1
#
_cell.length_a   1.000
_cell.length_b   1.000
_cell.length_c   1.000
_cell.angle_alpha   90.00
_cell.angle_beta   90.00
_cell.angle_gamma   90.00
#
_symmetry.space_group_name_H-M   'P 1'
#
loop_
_entity.id
_entity.type
_entity.pdbx_description
1 polymer ?
#
loop_
_entity_poly.entity_id
_entity_poly.type
_entity_poly.pdbx_seq_one_letter_code
_entity_poly.pdbx_strand_id
1 'polypeptide(L)'
;MPPDRGIEMSSVGIKEDSVTQGSLWSAPRPSYDDEPESAFRRWLDSFKRDPHRRVLPKYPVPGSVDDDNRMGGGRGGSSLGIDELESIRSSRDHSNQNYDPHYFDLHAANISTANTMLARELRGRHLQMIAIGGSIGTGLFVASGKSLNLGGPASLLIAYGFIGVMLYCTIQALGELAVTFPVAGSFSAYSTRFLDPAWGFAMGWNYALQWLVVLPLEIIAASITVGYWNSNMHRALLVTIFLITIVVINLFGVKGYGEAEFMFAIVKITAVIGFILLGIVINIGGFPNDGYIGGRYWTNPGAFHNGFKGLCSVFVSAAFAFTGTELVGLAAAEAVNPRKSLPTAIKQVFWRITLFYVVALTLIGLLVPYNHPELLGAKSMADASASPFVIAIESAGIDVLPGVMNSVILVAVLSVGNSAVFGSSRTLAALADQRQAPKILGYVDRRGRPLVAILVAMLVGLLGYLADLKEQSDVLNWLLAVSGLSSIFTWGSICLCHIRFRKAWAAKGRTLNQLAFRSQAGLAGSWIGLIFNFIVLVAQFWTAAWPIPKMLPPDTAASSVVNNLASHGGGEGREDMGMGMGINSIDGPPVIYPPDPTPRETVIGFFLQYLCVPIVAAFYLGHKFWFRTKVVKIEDMDIDTGRRDFNLPILLAQEYDEKANWPLWKRGYKFFC
;
A
#
# COMPACT_ATOMS: atom_id res chain seq x y z
N MET A 1 8.16 38.62 -50.59
CA MET A 1 6.92 38.98 -51.31
C MET A 1 6.79 38.05 -52.51
N PRO A 2 5.56 37.59 -52.84
CA PRO A 2 5.17 36.25 -53.34
C PRO A 2 4.66 36.34 -54.82
N PRO A 3 3.69 35.56 -55.40
CA PRO A 3 2.93 34.32 -55.04
C PRO A 3 2.94 33.25 -56.19
N ASP A 4 2.31 32.06 -56.18
CA ASP A 4 0.91 31.72 -55.86
C ASP A 4 0.68 30.22 -55.50
N ARG A 5 -0.35 29.99 -54.66
CA ARG A 5 -0.80 28.70 -54.11
C ARG A 5 -2.21 28.38 -54.60
N GLY A 6 -2.49 27.10 -54.82
CA GLY A 6 -3.79 26.49 -54.52
C GLY A 6 -4.35 25.57 -55.60
N ILE A 7 -4.42 24.26 -55.33
CA ILE A 7 -5.62 23.43 -55.49
C ILE A 7 -5.59 22.36 -54.38
N GLU A 8 -6.70 22.28 -53.65
CA GLU A 8 -7.00 21.34 -52.57
C GLU A 8 -7.21 19.90 -53.08
N MET A 9 -6.74 18.91 -52.33
CA MET A 9 -7.41 17.60 -52.24
C MET A 9 -7.64 17.29 -50.76
N SER A 10 -8.89 17.54 -50.35
CA SER A 10 -9.49 17.06 -49.11
C SER A 10 -9.94 15.60 -49.27
N SER A 11 -10.10 14.90 -48.14
CA SER A 11 -10.67 13.56 -47.96
C SER A 11 -9.73 12.34 -47.99
N VAL A 12 -9.01 12.10 -46.89
CA VAL A 12 -9.13 10.85 -46.11
C VAL A 12 -8.84 11.19 -44.64
N GLY A 13 -9.89 11.46 -43.88
CA GLY A 13 -9.79 11.47 -42.42
C GLY A 13 -9.58 10.03 -41.94
N ILE A 14 -8.36 9.67 -41.57
CA ILE A 14 -8.08 8.43 -40.86
C ILE A 14 -8.65 8.60 -39.45
N LYS A 15 -9.83 8.00 -39.19
CA LYS A 15 -10.33 7.79 -37.84
C LYS A 15 -9.27 7.02 -37.04
N GLU A 16 -8.83 7.59 -35.92
CA GLU A 16 -7.88 7.02 -34.95
C GLU A 16 -8.37 5.76 -34.19
N ASP A 17 -9.31 4.99 -34.74
CA ASP A 17 -9.94 3.84 -34.06
C ASP A 17 -9.56 2.45 -34.63
N SER A 18 -8.54 2.33 -35.50
CA SER A 18 -8.33 1.07 -36.26
C SER A 18 -6.99 0.34 -36.15
N VAL A 19 -6.08 0.67 -35.22
CA VAL A 19 -4.79 -0.08 -35.08
C VAL A 19 -4.63 -0.79 -33.73
N THR A 20 -5.68 -1.44 -33.22
CA THR A 20 -5.56 -2.32 -32.02
C THR A 20 -6.16 -3.73 -32.18
N GLN A 21 -6.57 -4.14 -33.37
CA GLN A 21 -6.91 -5.54 -33.63
C GLN A 21 -5.67 -6.30 -34.13
N GLY A 22 -4.98 -6.94 -33.18
CA GLY A 22 -3.79 -7.73 -33.49
C GLY A 22 -3.11 -8.36 -32.27
N SER A 23 -3.87 -9.03 -31.41
CA SER A 23 -3.32 -10.14 -30.60
C SER A 23 -4.47 -11.04 -30.12
N LEU A 24 -4.29 -12.34 -30.24
CA LEU A 24 -5.29 -13.40 -30.04
C LEU A 24 -5.77 -13.59 -28.58
N TRP A 25 -5.59 -12.60 -27.70
CA TRP A 25 -5.82 -12.74 -26.25
C TRP A 25 -6.56 -11.56 -25.62
N SER A 26 -7.44 -10.92 -26.38
CA SER A 26 -8.51 -10.10 -25.79
C SER A 26 -9.61 -11.05 -25.36
N ALA A 27 -9.96 -11.04 -24.06
CA ALA A 27 -11.10 -11.82 -23.56
C ALA A 27 -12.32 -11.50 -24.43
N PRO A 28 -13.03 -12.51 -24.97
CA PRO A 28 -14.29 -12.27 -25.64
C PRO A 28 -15.18 -11.45 -24.71
N ARG A 29 -15.78 -10.36 -25.22
CA ARG A 29 -16.90 -9.74 -24.51
C ARG A 29 -17.92 -10.85 -24.24
N PRO A 30 -18.57 -10.88 -23.07
CA PRO A 30 -19.62 -11.87 -22.82
C PRO A 30 -20.58 -11.82 -24.01
N SER A 31 -20.79 -12.96 -24.67
CA SER A 31 -21.86 -13.13 -25.65
C SER A 31 -23.14 -13.02 -24.86
N TYR A 32 -23.75 -11.84 -24.88
CA TYR A 32 -25.10 -11.67 -24.34
C TYR A 32 -26.04 -12.16 -25.43
N ASP A 33 -26.75 -13.25 -25.17
CA ASP A 33 -27.88 -13.63 -26.00
C ASP A 33 -28.86 -12.45 -26.04
N ASP A 34 -29.32 -12.10 -27.25
CA ASP A 34 -30.14 -10.93 -27.57
C ASP A 34 -31.58 -11.02 -27.01
N GLU A 35 -31.73 -11.04 -25.69
CA GLU A 35 -33.01 -10.85 -24.99
C GLU A 35 -32.95 -9.52 -24.20
N PRO A 36 -33.97 -8.63 -24.29
CA PRO A 36 -33.96 -7.35 -23.60
C PRO A 36 -34.21 -7.55 -22.10
N GLU A 37 -33.18 -8.00 -21.37
CA GLU A 37 -33.24 -8.12 -19.93
C GLU A 37 -33.29 -6.77 -19.23
N SER A 38 -34.14 -6.66 -18.20
CA SER A 38 -34.20 -5.47 -17.33
C SER A 38 -32.81 -5.12 -16.77
N ALA A 39 -32.50 -3.83 -16.62
CA ALA A 39 -31.22 -3.37 -16.08
C ALA A 39 -30.88 -3.99 -14.71
N PHE A 40 -31.89 -4.29 -13.90
CA PHE A 40 -31.74 -4.94 -12.60
C PHE A 40 -31.34 -6.42 -12.72
N ARG A 41 -31.96 -7.19 -13.63
CA ARG A 41 -31.55 -8.59 -13.90
C ARG A 41 -30.13 -8.66 -14.41
N ARG A 42 -29.76 -7.80 -15.37
CA ARG A 42 -28.37 -7.68 -15.86
C ARG A 42 -27.36 -7.34 -14.75
N TRP A 43 -27.78 -6.54 -13.77
CA TRP A 43 -26.96 -6.24 -12.61
C TRP A 43 -26.83 -7.46 -11.67
N LEU A 44 -27.93 -8.15 -11.37
CA LEU A 44 -27.90 -9.38 -10.56
C LEU A 44 -27.07 -10.50 -11.23
N ASP A 45 -27.25 -10.71 -12.54
CA ASP A 45 -26.51 -11.72 -13.29
C ASP A 45 -25.02 -11.40 -13.38
N SER A 46 -24.62 -10.14 -13.18
CA SER A 46 -23.20 -9.77 -13.15
C SER A 46 -22.42 -10.39 -11.98
N PHE A 47 -23.10 -10.81 -10.91
CA PHE A 47 -22.49 -11.45 -9.74
C PHE A 47 -22.22 -12.96 -9.94
N LYS A 48 -22.78 -13.57 -10.98
CA LYS A 48 -22.52 -14.97 -11.33
C LYS A 48 -21.12 -15.11 -11.93
N ARG A 49 -20.52 -16.30 -11.78
CA ARG A 49 -19.27 -16.64 -12.46
C ARG A 49 -19.50 -16.77 -13.96
N ASP A 50 -18.52 -16.37 -14.75
CA ASP A 50 -18.51 -16.65 -16.18
C ASP A 50 -17.96 -18.07 -16.42
N PRO A 51 -18.78 -19.03 -16.91
CA PRO A 51 -18.31 -20.38 -17.20
C PRO A 51 -17.26 -20.42 -18.32
N HIS A 52 -17.25 -19.44 -19.24
CA HIS A 52 -16.36 -19.42 -20.40
C HIS A 52 -15.05 -18.65 -20.18
N ARG A 53 -14.89 -17.99 -19.03
CA ARG A 53 -13.68 -17.21 -18.69
C ARG A 53 -12.54 -18.06 -18.12
N ARG A 54 -12.76 -19.36 -17.87
CA ARG A 54 -11.68 -20.32 -17.57
C ARG A 54 -10.92 -20.65 -18.85
N VAL A 55 -9.78 -19.99 -19.07
CA VAL A 55 -8.68 -20.60 -19.84
C VAL A 55 -7.86 -21.44 -18.85
N LEU A 56 -8.46 -22.49 -18.30
CA LEU A 56 -7.66 -23.60 -17.78
C LEU A 56 -7.31 -24.46 -19.00
N PRO A 57 -6.06 -24.91 -19.20
CA PRO A 57 -5.86 -26.06 -20.06
C PRO A 57 -6.77 -27.18 -19.54
N LYS A 58 -7.48 -27.87 -20.44
CA LYS A 58 -8.33 -29.02 -20.14
C LYS A 58 -7.48 -30.12 -19.50
N TYR A 59 -7.24 -30.03 -18.19
CA TYR A 59 -6.75 -31.14 -17.39
C TYR A 59 -7.70 -31.32 -16.21
N PRO A 60 -8.21 -32.55 -16.00
CA PRO A 60 -8.96 -32.86 -14.80
C PRO A 60 -8.06 -32.71 -13.59
N VAL A 61 -8.62 -32.21 -12.50
CA VAL A 61 -8.07 -32.44 -11.16
C VAL A 61 -8.20 -33.95 -10.90
N PRO A 62 -7.14 -34.67 -10.52
CA PRO A 62 -7.29 -36.06 -10.11
C PRO A 62 -8.24 -36.11 -8.91
N GLY A 63 -9.44 -36.69 -9.09
CA GLY A 63 -10.40 -36.94 -8.01
C GLY A 63 -11.81 -36.35 -8.15
N SER A 64 -12.15 -35.59 -9.20
CA SER A 64 -13.55 -35.23 -9.48
C SER A 64 -14.07 -36.04 -10.67
N VAL A 65 -14.80 -37.12 -10.36
CA VAL A 65 -15.61 -37.84 -11.33
C VAL A 65 -16.78 -36.93 -11.72
N ASP A 66 -16.75 -36.41 -12.93
CA ASP A 66 -17.98 -36.00 -13.64
C ASP A 66 -17.90 -36.68 -15.02
N ASP A 67 -18.67 -37.75 -15.15
CA ASP A 67 -18.99 -38.39 -16.42
C ASP A 67 -19.75 -37.40 -17.30
N ASP A 68 -19.15 -36.97 -18.41
CA ASP A 68 -19.95 -36.62 -19.58
C ASP A 68 -19.16 -36.85 -20.86
N ASN A 69 -19.44 -38.02 -21.42
CA ASN A 69 -18.88 -38.54 -22.65
C ASN A 69 -19.85 -38.18 -23.79
N ARG A 70 -19.56 -37.13 -24.58
CA ARG A 70 -20.18 -36.95 -25.91
C ARG A 70 -19.16 -36.50 -26.95
N MET A 71 -19.01 -37.36 -27.94
CA MET A 71 -18.14 -37.26 -29.11
C MET A 71 -18.51 -36.09 -30.05
N GLY A 72 -17.51 -35.62 -30.79
CA GLY A 72 -17.66 -34.85 -32.01
C GLY A 72 -16.31 -34.55 -32.66
N GLY A 73 -15.88 -35.41 -33.59
CA GLY A 73 -14.61 -35.28 -34.30
C GLY A 73 -14.62 -34.19 -35.38
N GLY A 74 -13.47 -33.55 -35.57
CA GLY A 74 -13.20 -32.64 -36.69
C GLY A 74 -11.69 -32.48 -36.91
N ARG A 75 -11.19 -32.99 -38.03
CA ARG A 75 -9.82 -32.83 -38.53
C ARG A 75 -9.67 -31.45 -39.20
N GLY A 76 -8.58 -30.73 -38.90
CA GLY A 76 -8.13 -29.53 -39.62
C GLY A 76 -6.88 -28.96 -38.98
N GLY A 77 -5.77 -28.86 -39.72
CA GLY A 77 -4.42 -28.66 -39.17
C GLY A 77 -3.90 -27.22 -39.09
N SER A 78 -2.82 -27.05 -38.32
CA SER A 78 -1.78 -26.02 -38.49
C SER A 78 -0.54 -26.46 -37.69
N SER A 79 0.60 -26.60 -38.35
CA SER A 79 1.86 -27.20 -37.85
C SER A 79 2.72 -26.27 -36.98
N LEU A 80 2.11 -25.49 -36.07
CA LEU A 80 2.81 -24.50 -35.22
C LEU A 80 2.72 -24.82 -33.72
N GLY A 81 2.50 -26.08 -33.34
CA GLY A 81 2.32 -26.48 -31.94
C GLY A 81 3.04 -27.77 -31.52
N ILE A 82 3.97 -28.27 -32.33
CA ILE A 82 4.59 -29.59 -32.09
C ILE A 82 5.55 -29.53 -30.89
N ASP A 83 6.29 -28.44 -30.71
CA ASP A 83 7.23 -28.28 -29.59
C ASP A 83 6.52 -28.07 -28.24
N GLU A 84 5.38 -27.36 -28.24
CA GLU A 84 4.55 -27.16 -27.05
C GLU A 84 3.85 -28.48 -26.66
N LEU A 85 3.38 -29.24 -27.66
CA LEU A 85 2.82 -30.58 -27.48
C LEU A 85 3.85 -31.63 -27.02
N GLU A 86 5.12 -31.53 -27.41
CA GLU A 86 6.18 -32.43 -26.93
C GLU A 86 6.58 -32.15 -25.48
N SER A 87 6.62 -30.88 -25.05
CA SER A 87 6.77 -30.52 -23.63
C SER A 87 5.62 -31.07 -22.78
N ILE A 88 4.41 -31.07 -23.34
CA ILE A 88 3.20 -31.63 -22.73
C ILE A 88 3.23 -33.17 -22.73
N ARG A 89 3.82 -33.80 -23.75
CA ARG A 89 3.95 -35.27 -23.86
C ARG A 89 4.98 -35.83 -22.88
N SER A 90 6.10 -35.13 -22.70
CA SER A 90 7.07 -35.38 -21.61
C SER A 90 6.42 -35.27 -20.22
N SER A 91 5.50 -34.33 -20.05
CA SER A 91 4.70 -34.18 -18.81
C SER A 91 3.67 -35.31 -18.61
N ARG A 92 3.28 -36.01 -19.68
CA ARG A 92 2.26 -37.07 -19.66
C ARG A 92 2.81 -38.39 -19.12
N ASP A 93 4.07 -38.71 -19.40
CA ASP A 93 4.70 -39.95 -18.93
C ASP A 93 5.14 -39.89 -17.44
N HIS A 94 5.21 -38.70 -16.84
CA HIS A 94 5.44 -38.53 -15.39
C HIS A 94 4.16 -38.56 -14.53
N SER A 95 2.97 -38.60 -15.14
CA SER A 95 1.69 -38.38 -14.45
C SER A 95 1.10 -39.61 -13.72
N ASN A 96 1.78 -40.76 -13.77
CA ASN A 96 1.37 -41.99 -13.08
C ASN A 96 2.12 -42.23 -11.75
N GLN A 97 2.76 -41.20 -11.20
CA GLN A 97 3.39 -41.25 -9.88
C GLN A 97 2.46 -40.65 -8.82
N ASN A 98 2.27 -41.40 -7.72
CA ASN A 98 1.62 -40.98 -6.47
C ASN A 98 1.86 -39.49 -6.19
N TYR A 99 0.83 -38.66 -6.32
CA TYR A 99 0.91 -37.25 -5.93
C TYR A 99 1.03 -37.20 -4.41
N ASP A 100 2.18 -36.72 -3.90
CA ASP A 100 2.30 -36.34 -2.49
C ASP A 100 1.33 -35.18 -2.23
N PRO A 101 0.32 -35.33 -1.35
CA PRO A 101 -0.62 -34.24 -1.03
C PRO A 101 0.08 -33.01 -0.45
N HIS A 102 1.35 -33.14 -0.04
CA HIS A 102 2.19 -32.07 0.47
C HIS A 102 3.08 -31.41 -0.59
N TYR A 103 2.98 -31.77 -1.88
CA TYR A 103 3.76 -31.12 -2.93
C TYR A 103 3.11 -29.81 -3.42
N PHE A 104 3.87 -28.72 -3.40
CA PHE A 104 3.46 -27.44 -3.98
C PHE A 104 3.96 -27.29 -5.43
N ASP A 105 3.02 -27.24 -6.38
CA ASP A 105 3.31 -27.05 -7.80
C ASP A 105 3.50 -25.56 -8.13
N LEU A 106 4.76 -25.15 -8.22
CA LEU A 106 5.16 -23.77 -8.54
C LEU A 106 4.78 -23.36 -9.96
N HIS A 107 4.86 -24.26 -10.93
CA HIS A 107 4.58 -23.93 -12.33
C HIS A 107 3.09 -23.70 -12.55
N ALA A 108 2.24 -24.58 -12.00
CA ALA A 108 0.79 -24.39 -12.02
C ALA A 108 0.35 -23.09 -11.31
N ALA A 109 1.00 -22.74 -10.20
CA ALA A 109 0.75 -21.48 -9.50
C ALA A 109 1.09 -20.25 -10.39
N ASN A 110 2.24 -20.26 -11.07
CA ASN A 110 2.63 -19.18 -11.99
C ASN A 110 1.66 -19.02 -13.16
N ILE A 111 1.21 -20.13 -13.76
CA ILE A 111 0.22 -20.11 -14.85
C ILE A 111 -1.12 -19.53 -14.36
N SER A 112 -1.57 -19.93 -13.16
CA SER A 112 -2.85 -19.49 -12.61
C SER A 112 -2.88 -17.97 -12.37
N THR A 113 -1.80 -17.42 -11.80
CA THR A 113 -1.70 -15.95 -11.57
C THR A 113 -1.55 -15.15 -12.86
N ALA A 114 -0.95 -15.73 -13.92
CA ALA A 114 -0.84 -15.11 -15.24
C ALA A 114 -2.20 -15.05 -15.97
N ASN A 115 -3.00 -16.10 -15.84
CA ASN A 115 -4.32 -16.25 -16.45
C ASN A 115 -5.47 -15.88 -15.49
N THR A 116 -5.28 -14.79 -14.75
CA THR A 116 -6.27 -14.31 -13.78
C THR A 116 -7.62 -13.93 -14.41
N MET A 117 -8.70 -14.16 -13.66
CA MET A 117 -10.07 -13.76 -14.02
C MET A 117 -10.40 -12.30 -13.70
N LEU A 118 -9.45 -11.53 -13.15
CA LEU A 118 -9.66 -10.11 -12.84
C LEU A 118 -9.88 -9.28 -14.12
N ALA A 119 -10.64 -8.19 -14.01
CA ALA A 119 -11.00 -7.34 -15.15
C ALA A 119 -9.89 -6.33 -15.48
N ARG A 120 -9.54 -6.21 -16.77
CA ARG A 120 -8.47 -5.32 -17.23
C ARG A 120 -9.02 -3.97 -17.67
N GLU A 121 -9.51 -3.18 -16.73
CA GLU A 121 -10.21 -1.91 -17.03
C GLU A 121 -9.50 -0.65 -16.50
N LEU A 122 -8.40 -0.81 -15.75
CA LEU A 122 -7.67 0.36 -15.22
C LEU A 122 -6.86 1.06 -16.31
N ARG A 123 -7.17 2.34 -16.51
CA ARG A 123 -6.48 3.23 -17.45
C ARG A 123 -5.26 3.88 -16.78
N GLY A 124 -4.38 4.45 -17.59
CA GLY A 124 -3.17 5.14 -17.10
C GLY A 124 -3.45 6.21 -16.05
N ARG A 125 -4.53 7.00 -16.21
CA ARG A 125 -4.93 8.00 -15.22
C ARG A 125 -5.30 7.39 -13.86
N HIS A 126 -5.96 6.23 -13.85
CA HIS A 126 -6.30 5.55 -12.60
C HIS A 126 -5.03 5.04 -11.91
N LEU A 127 -4.11 4.42 -12.64
CA LEU A 127 -2.85 3.94 -12.06
C LEU A 127 -2.01 5.07 -11.46
N GLN A 128 -1.94 6.23 -12.14
CA GLN A 128 -1.24 7.40 -11.62
C GLN A 128 -1.90 7.92 -10.35
N MET A 129 -3.23 8.10 -10.34
CA MET A 129 -3.93 8.59 -9.15
C MET A 129 -3.93 7.58 -7.99
N ILE A 130 -3.95 6.28 -8.25
CA ILE A 130 -3.77 5.24 -7.21
C ILE A 130 -2.35 5.36 -6.62
N ALA A 131 -1.33 5.51 -7.46
CA ALA A 131 0.06 5.62 -7.00
C ALA A 131 0.33 6.93 -6.22
N ILE A 132 -0.33 8.03 -6.60
CA ILE A 132 -0.21 9.32 -5.91
C ILE A 132 -1.10 9.34 -4.66
N GLY A 133 -2.38 9.01 -4.78
CA GLY A 133 -3.41 9.14 -3.76
C GLY A 133 -3.39 8.06 -2.68
N GLY A 134 -2.92 6.85 -2.98
CA GLY A 134 -2.83 5.73 -2.03
C GLY A 134 -1.85 5.97 -0.87
N SER A 135 -1.04 7.01 -1.01
CA SER A 135 -0.01 7.49 -0.10
C SER A 135 -0.49 8.56 0.86
N ILE A 136 -1.39 9.40 0.36
CA ILE A 136 -1.79 10.63 1.00
C ILE A 136 -3.01 10.23 1.80
N GLY A 137 -2.87 10.21 3.12
CA GLY A 137 -3.84 9.59 4.00
C GLY A 137 -3.46 9.77 5.46
N THR A 138 -3.99 8.87 6.27
CA THR A 138 -3.83 8.83 7.73
C THR A 138 -2.38 8.90 8.18
N GLY A 139 -1.47 8.27 7.44
CA GLY A 139 -0.05 8.37 7.76
C GLY A 139 0.54 9.78 7.62
N LEU A 140 0.19 10.53 6.57
CA LEU A 140 0.68 11.90 6.38
C LEU A 140 -0.05 12.88 7.31
N PHE A 141 -1.38 12.82 7.36
CA PHE A 141 -2.17 13.83 8.05
C PHE A 141 -2.33 13.57 9.55
N VAL A 142 -2.35 12.32 9.99
CA VAL A 142 -2.64 11.98 11.40
C VAL A 142 -1.39 11.47 12.09
N ALA A 143 -0.75 10.43 11.53
CA ALA A 143 0.40 9.80 12.18
C ALA A 143 1.65 10.69 12.28
N SER A 144 1.77 11.68 11.40
CA SER A 144 2.85 12.68 11.47
C SER A 144 2.83 13.49 12.78
N GLY A 145 1.68 13.67 13.42
CA GLY A 145 1.56 14.36 14.72
C GLY A 145 2.29 13.60 15.82
N LYS A 146 2.04 12.29 15.93
CA LYS A 146 2.77 11.41 16.85
C LYS A 146 4.27 11.36 16.53
N SER A 147 4.63 11.31 15.25
CA SER A 147 6.03 11.34 14.82
C SER A 147 6.74 12.65 15.19
N LEU A 148 6.06 13.78 15.01
CA LEU A 148 6.56 15.09 15.41
C LEU A 148 6.73 15.15 16.92
N ASN A 149 5.71 14.71 17.67
CA ASN A 149 5.76 14.71 19.13
C ASN A 149 6.88 13.82 19.67
N LEU A 150 7.11 12.62 19.14
CA LEU A 150 8.13 11.71 19.70
C LEU A 150 9.56 12.04 19.25
N GLY A 151 9.74 12.47 18.00
CA GLY A 151 11.06 12.67 17.41
C GLY A 151 11.53 14.13 17.31
N GLY A 152 10.60 15.09 17.30
CA GLY A 152 10.88 16.49 16.94
C GLY A 152 10.97 16.71 15.43
N PRO A 153 11.02 17.98 14.98
CA PRO A 153 10.90 18.34 13.57
C PRO A 153 12.07 17.84 12.71
N ALA A 154 13.31 17.81 13.21
CA ALA A 154 14.44 17.30 12.46
C ALA A 154 14.38 15.77 12.29
N SER A 155 14.05 15.04 13.37
CA SER A 155 13.87 13.58 13.29
C SER A 155 12.76 13.20 12.33
N LEU A 156 11.66 13.97 12.31
CA LEU A 156 10.55 13.80 11.39
C LEU A 156 11.04 13.86 9.93
N LEU A 157 11.77 14.90 9.56
CA LEU A 157 12.30 15.05 8.20
C LEU A 157 13.32 13.98 7.82
N ILE A 158 14.26 13.69 8.73
CA ILE A 158 15.31 12.69 8.47
C ILE A 158 14.68 11.31 8.29
N ALA A 159 13.75 10.91 9.16
CA ALA A 159 13.10 9.61 9.08
C ALA A 159 12.24 9.46 7.82
N TYR A 160 11.41 10.46 7.50
CA TYR A 160 10.59 10.42 6.28
C TYR A 160 11.44 10.50 5.00
N GLY A 161 12.54 11.25 5.00
CA GLY A 161 13.50 11.26 3.91
C GLY A 161 14.19 9.90 3.72
N PHE A 162 14.64 9.28 4.81
CA PHE A 162 15.27 7.96 4.81
C PHE A 162 14.32 6.88 4.27
N ILE A 163 13.08 6.83 4.79
CA ILE A 163 12.05 5.90 4.30
C ILE A 163 11.64 6.24 2.87
N GLY A 164 11.61 7.52 2.49
CA GLY A 164 11.38 7.94 1.11
C GLY A 164 12.41 7.37 0.13
N VAL A 165 13.71 7.45 0.45
CA VAL A 165 14.78 6.87 -0.37
C VAL A 165 14.64 5.35 -0.47
N MET A 166 14.35 4.68 0.66
CA MET A 166 14.09 3.25 0.70
C MET A 166 12.93 2.87 -0.24
N LEU A 167 11.81 3.57 -0.12
CA LEU A 167 10.60 3.30 -0.89
C LEU A 167 10.80 3.58 -2.37
N TYR A 168 11.47 4.67 -2.74
CA TYR A 168 11.82 4.94 -4.13
C TYR A 168 12.57 3.75 -4.75
N CYS A 169 13.55 3.21 -4.03
CA CYS A 169 14.27 2.02 -4.48
C CYS A 169 13.36 0.79 -4.61
N THR A 170 12.48 0.56 -3.63
CA THR A 170 11.51 -0.56 -3.66
C THR A 170 10.55 -0.46 -4.83
N ILE A 171 9.99 0.72 -5.11
CA ILE A 171 8.97 0.87 -6.15
C ILE A 171 9.57 0.85 -7.55
N GLN A 172 10.81 1.32 -7.71
CA GLN A 172 11.57 1.11 -8.95
C GLN A 172 11.81 -0.39 -9.21
N ALA A 173 12.15 -1.16 -8.19
CA ALA A 173 12.30 -2.62 -8.27
C ALA A 173 10.97 -3.33 -8.57
N LEU A 174 9.89 -2.96 -7.85
CA LEU A 174 8.54 -3.46 -8.08
C LEU A 174 8.10 -3.18 -9.51
N GLY A 175 8.40 -1.99 -10.01
CA GLY A 175 7.98 -1.53 -11.31
C GLY A 175 8.54 -2.36 -12.46
N GLU A 176 9.81 -2.74 -12.36
CA GLU A 176 10.43 -3.62 -13.34
C GLU A 176 9.82 -5.02 -13.32
N LEU A 177 9.57 -5.58 -12.13
CA LEU A 177 8.90 -6.86 -11.98
C LEU A 177 7.46 -6.81 -12.51
N ALA A 178 6.70 -5.76 -12.20
CA ALA A 178 5.28 -5.66 -12.55
C ALA A 178 5.00 -5.27 -14.00
N VAL A 179 5.91 -4.55 -14.66
CA VAL A 179 5.86 -4.35 -16.12
C VAL A 179 6.20 -5.65 -16.84
N THR A 180 7.19 -6.40 -16.34
CA THR A 180 7.63 -7.67 -16.96
C THR A 180 6.59 -8.77 -16.76
N PHE A 181 6.05 -8.87 -15.55
CA PHE A 181 5.09 -9.90 -15.13
C PHE A 181 3.84 -9.25 -14.51
N PRO A 182 2.90 -8.72 -15.33
CA PRO A 182 1.65 -8.16 -14.85
C PRO A 182 0.66 -9.28 -14.45
N VAL A 183 0.97 -9.98 -13.35
CA VAL A 183 0.24 -11.13 -12.81
C VAL A 183 -0.53 -10.76 -11.54
N ALA A 184 -1.62 -11.48 -11.26
CA ALA A 184 -2.40 -11.27 -10.03
C ALA A 184 -1.56 -11.57 -8.78
N GLY A 185 -1.77 -10.80 -7.71
CA GLY A 185 -1.02 -10.91 -6.45
C GLY A 185 0.32 -10.14 -6.42
N SER A 186 0.86 -9.76 -7.58
CA SER A 186 2.07 -8.95 -7.70
C SER A 186 3.22 -9.49 -6.84
N PHE A 187 3.66 -8.76 -5.80
CA PHE A 187 4.81 -9.12 -4.96
C PHE A 187 4.64 -10.39 -4.13
N SER A 188 3.42 -10.84 -3.82
CA SER A 188 3.22 -12.17 -3.21
C SER A 188 3.52 -13.27 -4.22
N ALA A 189 3.03 -13.13 -5.45
CA ALA A 189 3.34 -14.05 -6.55
C ALA A 189 4.83 -13.99 -6.95
N TYR A 190 5.46 -12.82 -6.95
CA TYR A 190 6.91 -12.69 -7.19
C TYR A 190 7.72 -13.39 -6.10
N SER A 191 7.26 -13.32 -4.84
CA SER A 191 7.90 -14.01 -3.72
C SER A 191 7.79 -15.54 -3.86
N THR A 192 6.62 -16.06 -4.23
CA THR A 192 6.43 -17.49 -4.58
C THR A 192 7.36 -17.90 -5.73
N ARG A 193 7.47 -17.05 -6.76
CA ARG A 193 8.20 -17.31 -8.01
C ARG A 193 9.72 -17.26 -7.88
N PHE A 194 10.27 -16.29 -7.15
CA PHE A 194 11.71 -15.99 -7.14
C PHE A 194 12.41 -16.31 -5.82
N LEU A 195 11.67 -16.50 -4.73
CA LEU A 195 12.24 -16.78 -3.40
C LEU A 195 11.97 -18.22 -2.97
N ASP A 196 10.78 -18.48 -2.44
CA ASP A 196 10.33 -19.76 -1.89
C ASP A 196 8.79 -19.69 -1.82
N PRO A 197 8.06 -20.74 -2.23
CA PRO A 197 6.61 -20.76 -2.11
C PRO A 197 6.07 -20.50 -0.69
N ALA A 198 6.77 -20.97 0.35
CA ALA A 198 6.39 -20.68 1.73
C ALA A 198 6.59 -19.20 2.10
N TRP A 199 7.62 -18.55 1.53
CA TRP A 199 7.81 -17.11 1.72
C TRP A 199 6.74 -16.32 0.98
N GLY A 200 6.35 -16.75 -0.22
CA GLY A 200 5.23 -16.18 -0.96
C GLY A 200 3.89 -16.30 -0.23
N PHE A 201 3.61 -17.46 0.37
CA PHE A 201 2.46 -17.67 1.26
C PHE A 201 2.49 -16.71 2.45
N ALA A 202 3.63 -16.62 3.16
CA ALA A 202 3.79 -15.73 4.31
C ALA A 202 3.59 -14.25 3.93
N MET A 203 4.18 -13.80 2.82
CA MET A 203 4.05 -12.42 2.34
C MET A 203 2.64 -12.10 1.86
N GLY A 204 1.97 -13.04 1.19
CA GLY A 204 0.58 -12.84 0.77
C GLY A 204 -0.37 -12.71 1.96
N TRP A 205 -0.27 -13.58 2.97
CA TRP A 205 -1.10 -13.47 4.18
C TRP A 205 -0.75 -12.26 5.03
N ASN A 206 0.54 -11.94 5.16
CA ASN A 206 1.01 -10.72 5.82
C ASN A 206 0.37 -9.47 5.19
N TYR A 207 0.43 -9.34 3.88
CA TYR A 207 -0.16 -8.19 3.17
C TYR A 207 -1.69 -8.19 3.20
N ALA A 208 -2.33 -9.36 3.07
CA ALA A 208 -3.79 -9.47 3.16
C ALA A 208 -4.28 -9.05 4.55
N LEU A 209 -3.68 -9.59 5.62
CA LEU A 209 -4.03 -9.26 7.01
C LEU A 209 -3.81 -7.79 7.32
N GLN A 210 -2.70 -7.22 6.84
CA GLN A 210 -2.44 -5.79 6.97
C GLN A 210 -3.61 -4.97 6.43
N TRP A 211 -4.04 -5.18 5.19
CA TRP A 211 -5.15 -4.40 4.63
C TRP A 211 -6.52 -4.75 5.20
N LEU A 212 -6.74 -6.00 5.60
CA LEU A 212 -7.96 -6.38 6.33
C LEU A 212 -8.11 -5.61 7.64
N VAL A 213 -7.00 -5.37 8.33
CA VAL A 213 -6.95 -4.65 9.61
C VAL A 213 -6.93 -3.12 9.43
N VAL A 214 -6.34 -2.62 8.33
CA VAL A 214 -6.40 -1.19 8.01
C VAL A 214 -7.84 -0.72 7.78
N LEU A 215 -8.71 -1.52 7.14
CA LEU A 215 -10.09 -1.12 6.91
C LEU A 215 -10.85 -0.65 8.18
N PRO A 216 -11.02 -1.48 9.24
CA PRO A 216 -11.70 -1.03 10.44
C PRO A 216 -10.97 0.12 11.13
N LEU A 217 -9.64 0.19 11.06
CA LEU A 217 -8.86 1.31 11.59
C LEU A 217 -9.23 2.64 10.93
N GLU A 218 -9.32 2.67 9.61
CA GLU A 218 -9.70 3.88 8.87
C GLU A 218 -11.17 4.26 9.12
N ILE A 219 -12.07 3.28 9.26
CA ILE A 219 -13.46 3.56 9.62
C ILE A 219 -13.57 4.20 11.02
N ILE A 220 -12.81 3.71 11.99
CA ILE A 220 -12.76 4.29 13.34
C ILE A 220 -12.17 5.71 13.27
N ALA A 221 -11.04 5.89 12.59
CA ALA A 221 -10.42 7.20 12.40
C ALA A 221 -11.38 8.21 11.78
N ALA A 222 -12.10 7.82 10.72
CA ALA A 222 -13.10 8.66 10.06
C ALA A 222 -14.24 9.04 11.01
N SER A 223 -14.70 8.11 11.86
CA SER A 223 -15.75 8.40 12.85
C SER A 223 -15.28 9.41 13.90
N ILE A 224 -14.01 9.36 14.30
CA ILE A 224 -13.40 10.32 15.23
C ILE A 224 -13.27 11.69 14.56
N THR A 225 -12.87 11.76 13.28
CA THR A 225 -12.75 13.02 12.54
C THR A 225 -14.07 13.81 12.52
N VAL A 226 -15.22 13.14 12.37
CA VAL A 226 -16.53 13.82 12.38
C VAL A 226 -16.86 14.45 13.73
N GLY A 227 -16.26 13.93 14.82
CA GLY A 227 -16.36 14.51 16.15
C GLY A 227 -15.89 15.96 16.25
N TYR A 228 -15.07 16.42 15.30
CA TYR A 228 -14.66 17.83 15.19
C TYR A 228 -15.86 18.77 15.04
N TRP A 229 -16.85 18.42 14.22
CA TRP A 229 -18.06 19.24 14.04
C TRP A 229 -19.17 18.89 15.02
N ASN A 230 -19.30 17.61 15.37
CA ASN A 230 -20.36 17.16 16.28
C ASN A 230 -19.93 15.95 17.09
N SER A 231 -19.56 16.21 18.35
CA SER A 231 -19.15 15.20 19.33
C SER A 231 -20.30 14.37 19.91
N ASN A 232 -21.56 14.80 19.74
CA ASN A 232 -22.74 14.14 20.29
C ASN A 232 -23.31 13.05 19.36
N MET A 233 -22.76 12.90 18.14
CA MET A 233 -23.28 11.94 17.17
C MET A 233 -22.77 10.52 17.47
N HIS A 234 -23.69 9.54 17.45
CA HIS A 234 -23.34 8.13 17.70
C HIS A 234 -22.38 7.61 16.63
N ARG A 235 -21.20 7.12 17.04
CA ARG A 235 -20.16 6.69 16.09
C ARG A 235 -20.59 5.45 15.32
N ALA A 236 -21.37 4.55 15.93
CA ALA A 236 -21.98 3.42 15.23
C ALA A 236 -22.75 3.80 13.95
N LEU A 237 -23.46 4.93 13.94
CA LEU A 237 -24.16 5.41 12.73
C LEU A 237 -23.18 5.80 11.64
N LEU A 238 -22.10 6.51 11.99
CA LEU A 238 -21.04 6.90 11.07
C LEU A 238 -20.31 5.68 10.50
N VAL A 239 -19.95 4.72 11.35
CA VAL A 239 -19.35 3.44 10.96
C VAL A 239 -20.21 2.75 9.90
N THR A 240 -21.53 2.67 10.13
CA THR A 240 -22.48 2.07 9.18
C THR A 240 -22.46 2.78 7.83
N ILE A 241 -22.55 4.11 7.82
CA ILE A 241 -22.58 4.93 6.59
C ILE A 241 -21.30 4.76 5.79
N PHE A 242 -20.14 4.83 6.45
CA PHE A 242 -18.84 4.70 5.80
C PHE A 242 -18.62 3.30 5.25
N LEU A 243 -18.97 2.27 6.00
CA LEU A 243 -18.85 0.88 5.55
C LEU A 243 -19.73 0.62 4.32
N ILE A 244 -21.00 1.03 4.36
CA ILE A 244 -21.92 0.91 3.22
C ILE A 244 -21.37 1.66 1.99
N THR A 245 -20.84 2.87 2.19
CA THR A 245 -20.24 3.65 1.10
C THR A 245 -19.10 2.90 0.43
N ILE A 246 -18.17 2.34 1.21
CA ILE A 246 -17.05 1.53 0.69
C ILE A 246 -17.54 0.28 -0.03
N VAL A 247 -18.55 -0.42 0.52
CA VAL A 247 -19.18 -1.58 -0.14
C VAL A 247 -19.69 -1.19 -1.51
N VAL A 248 -20.50 -0.13 -1.58
CA VAL A 248 -21.13 0.32 -2.83
C VAL A 248 -20.07 0.63 -3.89
N ILE A 249 -18.99 1.35 -3.53
CA ILE A 249 -17.88 1.63 -4.45
C ILE A 249 -17.26 0.34 -4.99
N ASN A 250 -16.97 -0.64 -4.13
CA ASN A 250 -16.32 -1.89 -4.51
C ASN A 250 -17.25 -2.82 -5.30
N LEU A 251 -18.57 -2.75 -5.09
CA LEU A 251 -19.57 -3.47 -5.88
C LEU A 251 -19.70 -2.94 -7.32
N PHE A 252 -19.19 -1.75 -7.64
CA PHE A 252 -19.07 -1.31 -9.04
C PHE A 252 -17.87 -1.95 -9.75
N GLY A 253 -16.98 -2.65 -9.03
CA GLY A 253 -15.80 -3.32 -9.57
C GLY A 253 -14.61 -2.38 -9.72
N VAL A 254 -13.57 -2.86 -10.40
CA VAL A 254 -12.28 -2.15 -10.50
C VAL A 254 -12.39 -0.77 -11.14
N LYS A 255 -13.31 -0.58 -12.09
CA LYS A 255 -13.59 0.73 -12.69
C LYS A 255 -14.19 1.71 -11.67
N GLY A 256 -15.17 1.27 -10.89
CA GLY A 256 -15.79 2.10 -9.84
C GLY A 256 -14.78 2.51 -8.78
N TYR A 257 -13.98 1.56 -8.32
CA TYR A 257 -12.83 1.83 -7.45
C TYR A 257 -11.87 2.87 -8.06
N GLY A 258 -11.46 2.67 -9.31
CA GLY A 258 -10.50 3.55 -9.98
C GLY A 258 -11.01 4.99 -10.17
N GLU A 259 -12.31 5.17 -10.44
CA GLU A 259 -12.91 6.52 -10.51
C GLU A 259 -13.04 7.16 -9.13
N ALA A 260 -13.44 6.40 -8.09
CA ALA A 260 -13.53 6.92 -6.73
C ALA A 260 -12.16 7.38 -6.23
N GLU A 261 -11.13 6.56 -6.39
CA GLU A 261 -9.75 6.93 -6.02
C GLU A 261 -9.22 8.10 -6.83
N PHE A 262 -9.58 8.19 -8.12
CA PHE A 262 -9.22 9.36 -8.93
C PHE A 262 -9.78 10.66 -8.32
N MET A 263 -11.05 10.66 -7.90
CA MET A 263 -11.68 11.83 -7.29
C MET A 263 -11.11 12.15 -5.90
N PHE A 264 -10.95 11.12 -5.05
CA PHE A 264 -10.35 11.30 -3.72
C PHE A 264 -8.93 11.84 -3.81
N ALA A 265 -8.11 11.32 -4.73
CA ALA A 265 -6.73 11.75 -4.89
C ALA A 265 -6.63 13.22 -5.36
N ILE A 266 -7.55 13.71 -6.21
CA ILE A 266 -7.58 15.13 -6.60
C ILE A 266 -7.79 16.02 -5.37
N VAL A 267 -8.80 15.71 -4.54
CA VAL A 267 -9.09 16.47 -3.31
C VAL A 267 -7.86 16.52 -2.39
N LYS A 268 -7.22 15.36 -2.19
CA LYS A 268 -6.02 15.23 -1.35
C LYS A 268 -4.84 16.05 -1.88
N ILE A 269 -4.54 15.96 -3.17
CA ILE A 269 -3.42 16.69 -3.78
C ILE A 269 -3.64 18.19 -3.69
N THR A 270 -4.84 18.67 -4.05
CA THR A 270 -5.19 20.09 -3.97
C THR A 270 -5.05 20.61 -2.54
N ALA A 271 -5.50 19.84 -1.55
CA ALA A 271 -5.37 20.23 -0.14
C ALA A 271 -3.92 20.31 0.33
N VAL A 272 -3.06 19.36 -0.06
CA VAL A 272 -1.63 19.43 0.32
C VAL A 272 -0.95 20.63 -0.33
N ILE A 273 -1.23 20.92 -1.60
CA ILE A 273 -0.70 22.11 -2.27
C ILE A 273 -1.20 23.39 -1.57
N GLY A 274 -2.50 23.45 -1.27
CA GLY A 274 -3.10 24.57 -0.53
C GLY A 274 -2.47 24.78 0.84
N PHE A 275 -2.26 23.69 1.59
CA PHE A 275 -1.56 23.73 2.88
C PHE A 275 -0.12 24.19 2.74
N ILE A 276 0.62 23.76 1.71
CA ILE A 276 2.00 24.21 1.49
C ILE A 276 2.05 25.73 1.28
N LEU A 277 1.17 26.26 0.42
CA LEU A 277 1.10 27.70 0.17
C LEU A 277 0.72 28.47 1.43
N LEU A 278 -0.32 28.00 2.14
CA LEU A 278 -0.76 28.60 3.39
C LEU A 278 0.34 28.56 4.47
N GLY A 279 1.00 27.42 4.63
CA GLY A 279 2.05 27.24 5.62
C GLY A 279 3.27 28.12 5.37
N ILE A 280 3.63 28.37 4.11
CA ILE A 280 4.66 29.37 3.77
C ILE A 280 4.22 30.77 4.20
N VAL A 281 2.95 31.13 3.94
CA VAL A 281 2.40 32.43 4.33
C VAL A 281 2.38 32.59 5.86
N ILE A 282 1.91 31.58 6.60
CA ILE A 282 1.90 31.60 8.08
C ILE A 282 3.33 31.70 8.62
N ASN A 283 4.27 30.97 8.04
CA ASN A 283 5.65 30.97 8.52
C ASN A 283 6.34 32.33 8.34
N ILE A 284 6.08 33.01 7.21
CA ILE A 284 6.67 34.32 6.88
C ILE A 284 5.91 35.47 7.56
N GLY A 285 4.58 35.46 7.48
CA GLY A 285 3.70 36.52 7.99
C GLY A 285 3.42 36.43 9.49
N GLY A 286 3.58 35.25 10.08
CA GLY A 286 3.29 35.01 11.48
C GLY A 286 1.83 34.78 11.80
N PHE A 287 1.57 34.45 13.07
CA PHE A 287 0.23 34.56 13.64
C PHE A 287 -0.15 36.03 13.79
N PRO A 288 -1.46 36.38 13.85
CA PRO A 288 -1.91 37.76 14.03
C PRO A 288 -1.22 38.52 15.17
N ASN A 289 -0.72 37.80 16.19
CA ASN A 289 -0.09 38.37 17.38
C ASN A 289 1.44 38.13 17.50
N ASP A 290 2.04 37.19 16.76
CA ASP A 290 3.42 36.69 17.03
C ASP A 290 4.47 37.03 15.95
N GLY A 291 4.04 37.58 14.81
CA GLY A 291 4.94 37.92 13.69
C GLY A 291 5.73 36.71 13.16
N TYR A 292 6.81 36.96 12.41
CA TYR A 292 7.63 35.94 11.75
C TYR A 292 7.99 34.75 12.67
N ILE A 293 7.63 33.53 12.24
CA ILE A 293 7.92 32.28 12.98
C ILE A 293 9.31 31.78 12.60
N GLY A 294 9.58 31.62 11.31
CA GLY A 294 10.85 31.13 10.81
C GLY A 294 11.22 29.76 11.39
N GLY A 295 12.41 29.66 12.00
CA GLY A 295 12.91 28.45 12.65
C GLY A 295 12.62 28.37 14.15
N ARG A 296 11.69 29.18 14.70
CA ARG A 296 11.49 29.31 16.16
C ARG A 296 11.33 27.95 16.86
N TYR A 297 10.49 27.06 16.33
CA TYR A 297 10.26 25.75 16.95
C TYR A 297 11.40 24.75 16.78
N TRP A 298 12.34 25.01 15.87
CA TRP A 298 13.58 24.25 15.74
C TRP A 298 14.64 24.63 16.77
N THR A 299 14.53 25.82 17.38
CA THR A 299 15.42 26.25 18.47
C THR A 299 14.77 26.07 19.84
N ASN A 300 13.48 26.43 19.98
CA ASN A 300 12.70 26.24 21.20
C ASN A 300 11.28 25.75 20.84
N PRO A 301 10.89 24.51 21.17
CA PRO A 301 11.51 23.58 22.13
C PRO A 301 12.69 22.74 21.59
N GLY A 302 13.05 22.88 20.30
CA GLY A 302 14.27 22.30 19.73
C GLY A 302 14.03 21.35 18.54
N ALA A 303 15.10 21.05 17.81
CA ALA A 303 15.02 20.30 16.57
C ALA A 303 14.84 18.77 16.77
N PHE A 304 15.41 18.23 17.85
CA PHE A 304 15.36 16.80 18.17
C PHE A 304 14.71 16.60 19.53
N HIS A 305 13.66 15.79 19.57
CA HIS A 305 13.06 15.30 20.80
C HIS A 305 13.46 13.83 21.00
N ASN A 306 13.80 13.43 22.23
CA ASN A 306 14.31 12.09 22.57
C ASN A 306 15.58 11.64 21.82
N GLY A 307 16.33 12.58 21.24
CA GLY A 307 17.59 12.33 20.54
C GLY A 307 17.49 11.29 19.42
N PHE A 308 18.54 10.46 19.28
CA PHE A 308 18.60 9.42 18.25
C PHE A 308 17.50 8.35 18.41
N LYS A 309 17.08 8.07 19.64
CA LYS A 309 15.99 7.13 19.93
C LYS A 309 14.65 7.67 19.43
N GLY A 310 14.43 8.98 19.56
CA GLY A 310 13.31 9.70 18.94
C GLY A 310 13.29 9.52 17.43
N LEU A 311 14.42 9.71 16.75
CA LEU A 311 14.56 9.43 15.31
C LEU A 311 14.17 7.99 14.95
N CYS A 312 14.71 6.99 15.65
CA CYS A 312 14.39 5.59 15.41
C CYS A 312 12.90 5.28 15.59
N SER A 313 12.24 5.92 16.57
CA SER A 313 10.82 5.70 16.85
C SER A 313 9.89 6.20 15.72
N VAL A 314 10.38 7.09 14.85
CA VAL A 314 9.61 7.65 13.73
C VAL A 314 9.60 6.73 12.50
N PHE A 315 10.57 5.82 12.36
CA PHE A 315 10.72 5.03 11.12
C PHE A 315 9.49 4.19 10.76
N VAL A 316 8.87 3.50 11.72
CA VAL A 316 7.68 2.69 11.45
C VAL A 316 6.47 3.57 11.12
N SER A 317 6.33 4.71 11.79
CA SER A 317 5.27 5.67 11.46
C SER A 317 5.43 6.23 10.04
N ALA A 318 6.66 6.58 9.66
CA ALA A 318 6.98 6.99 8.31
C ALA A 318 6.71 5.86 7.30
N ALA A 319 7.09 4.62 7.59
CA ALA A 319 6.80 3.46 6.73
C ALA A 319 5.30 3.23 6.56
N PHE A 320 4.52 3.33 7.64
CA PHE A 320 3.06 3.28 7.55
C PHE A 320 2.53 4.39 6.63
N ALA A 321 3.07 5.62 6.74
CA ALA A 321 2.65 6.72 5.89
C ALA A 321 2.97 6.56 4.41
N PHE A 322 3.97 5.75 4.06
CA PHE A 322 4.33 5.44 2.69
C PHE A 322 3.65 4.17 2.14
N THR A 323 2.93 3.43 2.97
CA THR A 323 2.15 2.24 2.56
C THR A 323 1.08 2.65 1.55
N GLY A 324 0.72 1.74 0.63
CA GLY A 324 -0.25 2.01 -0.43
C GLY A 324 0.40 2.42 -1.75
N THR A 325 1.68 2.79 -1.75
CA THR A 325 2.45 3.04 -2.99
C THR A 325 2.55 1.80 -3.85
N GLU A 326 2.78 0.65 -3.21
CA GLU A 326 2.93 -0.64 -3.85
C GLU A 326 1.62 -1.22 -4.40
N LEU A 327 0.45 -0.63 -4.08
CA LEU A 327 -0.84 -1.02 -4.66
C LEU A 327 -0.85 -0.91 -6.19
N VAL A 328 -0.01 -0.02 -6.76
CA VAL A 328 0.17 0.07 -8.21
C VAL A 328 0.66 -1.24 -8.81
N GLY A 329 1.40 -2.05 -8.04
CA GLY A 329 1.84 -3.40 -8.42
C GLY A 329 0.67 -4.38 -8.51
N LEU A 330 -0.26 -4.35 -7.56
CA LEU A 330 -1.49 -5.17 -7.61
C LEU A 330 -2.41 -4.73 -8.76
N ALA A 331 -2.53 -3.41 -8.97
CA ALA A 331 -3.30 -2.84 -10.07
C ALA A 331 -2.72 -3.17 -11.46
N ALA A 332 -1.45 -3.57 -11.56
CA ALA A 332 -0.81 -3.91 -12.82
C ALA A 332 -1.50 -5.08 -13.54
N ALA A 333 -2.05 -6.06 -12.80
CA ALA A 333 -2.79 -7.19 -13.36
C ALA A 333 -4.10 -6.77 -14.04
N GLU A 334 -4.70 -5.68 -13.58
CA GLU A 334 -5.97 -5.11 -14.05
C GLU A 334 -5.79 -3.88 -14.95
N ALA A 335 -4.55 -3.52 -15.27
CA ALA A 335 -4.24 -2.43 -16.19
C ALA A 335 -4.45 -2.84 -17.65
N VAL A 336 -5.03 -1.94 -18.44
CA VAL A 336 -5.23 -2.15 -19.89
C VAL A 336 -3.87 -2.29 -20.60
N ASN A 337 -2.93 -1.39 -20.30
CA ASN A 337 -1.59 -1.39 -20.89
C ASN A 337 -0.52 -1.10 -19.82
N PRO A 338 -0.14 -2.09 -18.99
CA PRO A 338 0.81 -1.89 -17.90
C PRO A 338 2.17 -1.39 -18.39
N ARG A 339 2.61 -1.78 -19.60
CA ARG A 339 3.89 -1.34 -20.18
C ARG A 339 4.00 0.17 -20.35
N LYS A 340 2.89 0.85 -20.68
CA LYS A 340 2.87 2.31 -20.86
C LYS A 340 2.49 3.04 -19.57
N SER A 341 1.47 2.55 -18.86
CA SER A 341 0.92 3.27 -17.71
C SER A 341 1.74 3.12 -16.43
N LEU A 342 2.32 1.94 -16.21
CA LEU A 342 2.99 1.63 -14.95
C LEU A 342 4.31 2.40 -14.79
N PRO A 343 5.20 2.50 -15.81
CA PRO A 343 6.42 3.29 -15.70
C PRO A 343 6.19 4.76 -15.31
N THR A 344 5.17 5.40 -15.87
CA THR A 344 4.83 6.78 -15.52
C THR A 344 4.35 6.89 -14.08
N ALA A 345 3.52 5.96 -13.61
CA ALA A 345 3.09 5.94 -12.21
C ALA A 345 4.26 5.72 -11.23
N ILE A 346 5.22 4.85 -11.57
CA ILE A 346 6.43 4.59 -10.76
C ILE A 346 7.31 5.82 -10.67
N LYS A 347 7.57 6.51 -11.78
CA LYS A 347 8.44 7.69 -11.80
C LYS A 347 7.87 8.84 -10.97
N GLN A 348 6.55 9.03 -11.01
CA GLN A 348 5.85 10.03 -10.21
C GLN A 348 6.03 9.85 -8.69
N VAL A 349 6.39 8.66 -8.21
CA VAL A 349 6.68 8.42 -6.79
C VAL A 349 7.81 9.32 -6.28
N PHE A 350 8.79 9.69 -7.12
CA PHE A 350 9.85 10.64 -6.73
C PHE A 350 9.28 12.01 -6.32
N TRP A 351 8.45 12.59 -7.19
CA TRP A 351 7.80 13.88 -6.91
C TRP A 351 6.88 13.80 -5.70
N ARG A 352 6.24 12.64 -5.51
CA ARG A 352 5.39 12.37 -4.37
C ARG A 352 6.14 12.41 -3.04
N ILE A 353 7.29 11.75 -2.95
CA ILE A 353 8.14 11.73 -1.74
C ILE A 353 8.64 13.14 -1.43
N THR A 354 9.14 13.84 -2.46
CA THR A 354 9.75 15.16 -2.28
C THR A 354 8.71 16.25 -1.98
N LEU A 355 7.64 16.36 -2.76
CA LEU A 355 6.67 17.44 -2.62
C LEU A 355 5.72 17.23 -1.43
N PHE A 356 5.13 16.04 -1.28
CA PHE A 356 4.06 15.86 -0.28
C PHE A 356 4.55 15.53 1.12
N TYR A 357 5.75 14.93 1.26
CA TYR A 357 6.30 14.61 2.58
C TYR A 357 7.38 15.58 2.97
N VAL A 358 8.45 15.73 2.18
CA VAL A 358 9.57 16.59 2.60
C VAL A 358 9.11 18.04 2.77
N VAL A 359 8.44 18.64 1.77
CA VAL A 359 8.01 20.05 1.89
C VAL A 359 6.90 20.23 2.93
N ALA A 360 5.84 19.44 2.87
CA ALA A 360 4.72 19.60 3.81
C ALA A 360 5.13 19.36 5.27
N LEU A 361 5.91 18.30 5.55
CA LEU A 361 6.39 18.03 6.91
C LEU A 361 7.44 19.05 7.37
N THR A 362 8.18 19.68 6.44
CA THR A 362 9.08 20.79 6.81
C THR A 362 8.27 21.95 7.34
N LEU A 363 7.19 22.33 6.65
CA LEU A 363 6.29 23.37 7.12
C LEU A 363 5.64 23.00 8.44
N ILE A 364 5.16 21.77 8.60
CA ILE A 364 4.64 21.30 9.88
C ILE A 364 5.68 21.45 11.01
N GLY A 365 6.92 21.04 10.76
CA GLY A 365 8.01 21.19 11.73
C GLY A 365 8.40 22.64 12.03
N LEU A 366 8.09 23.59 11.13
CA LEU A 366 8.30 25.02 11.35
C LEU A 366 7.12 25.69 12.05
N LEU A 367 5.90 25.16 11.87
CA LEU A 367 4.64 25.78 12.31
C LEU A 367 4.09 25.22 13.62
N VAL A 368 4.42 23.97 13.97
CA VAL A 368 3.88 23.29 15.15
C VAL A 368 5.02 22.85 16.07
N PRO A 369 5.04 23.30 17.33
CA PRO A 369 6.03 22.83 18.30
C PRO A 369 5.76 21.37 18.68
N TYR A 370 6.80 20.56 18.83
CA TYR A 370 6.63 19.13 19.11
C TYR A 370 5.97 18.84 20.46
N ASN A 371 5.99 19.79 21.40
CA ASN A 371 5.37 19.69 22.73
C ASN A 371 3.96 20.32 22.78
N HIS A 372 3.31 20.57 21.64
CA HIS A 372 1.95 21.11 21.60
C HIS A 372 0.96 20.20 22.38
N PRO A 373 0.09 20.75 23.25
CA PRO A 373 -0.81 19.95 24.10
C PRO A 373 -1.73 18.99 23.33
N GLU A 374 -2.24 19.42 22.17
CA GLU A 374 -3.11 18.58 21.35
C GLU A 374 -2.37 17.38 20.72
N LEU A 375 -1.06 17.52 20.46
CA LEU A 375 -0.24 16.39 20.05
C LEU A 375 -0.02 15.39 21.19
N LEU A 376 0.04 15.87 22.44
CA LEU A 376 0.14 15.05 23.65
C LEU A 376 -1.18 14.32 23.99
N GLY A 377 -2.30 14.93 23.62
CA GLY A 377 -3.64 14.36 23.79
C GLY A 377 -3.97 13.20 22.86
N ALA A 378 -3.19 12.99 21.79
CA ALA A 378 -3.41 11.93 20.81
C ALA A 378 -3.26 10.54 21.45
N LYS A 379 -4.38 9.82 21.64
CA LYS A 379 -4.37 8.51 22.33
C LYS A 379 -3.96 7.35 21.41
N SER A 380 -4.04 7.54 20.09
CA SER A 380 -3.68 6.54 19.08
C SER A 380 -3.14 7.19 17.80
N MET A 381 -2.45 6.41 16.97
CA MET A 381 -1.97 6.85 15.65
C MET A 381 -3.11 7.10 14.63
N ALA A 382 -4.30 6.59 14.93
CA ALA A 382 -5.53 6.79 14.17
C ALA A 382 -6.37 7.99 14.67
N ASP A 383 -5.89 8.71 15.69
CA ASP A 383 -6.62 9.82 16.33
C ASP A 383 -6.54 11.10 15.49
N ALA A 384 -7.45 11.22 14.53
CA ALA A 384 -7.44 12.28 13.52
C ALA A 384 -7.65 13.69 14.08
N SER A 385 -8.22 13.84 15.29
CA SER A 385 -8.45 15.17 15.89
C SER A 385 -7.16 15.88 16.27
N ALA A 386 -6.03 15.18 16.39
CA ALA A 386 -4.72 15.75 16.70
C ALA A 386 -3.83 15.94 15.44
N SER A 387 -4.43 16.14 14.27
CA SER A 387 -3.67 16.33 13.03
C SER A 387 -2.81 17.59 13.09
N PRO A 388 -1.48 17.51 12.91
CA PRO A 388 -0.62 18.69 12.94
C PRO A 388 -0.93 19.68 11.81
N PHE A 389 -1.60 19.25 10.73
CA PHE A 389 -2.07 20.12 9.66
C PHE A 389 -3.21 21.02 10.12
N VAL A 390 -4.12 20.48 10.94
CA VAL A 390 -5.24 21.24 11.52
C VAL A 390 -4.70 22.16 12.60
N ILE A 391 -3.86 21.64 13.50
CA ILE A 391 -3.22 22.41 14.58
C ILE A 391 -2.47 23.63 14.03
N ALA A 392 -1.72 23.48 12.95
CA ALA A 392 -0.99 24.60 12.33
C ALA A 392 -1.91 25.74 11.86
N ILE A 393 -3.12 25.41 11.39
CA ILE A 393 -4.10 26.38 10.89
C ILE A 393 -4.86 27.02 12.05
N GLU A 394 -5.27 26.22 13.04
CA GLU A 394 -5.96 26.68 14.25
C GLU A 394 -5.07 27.60 15.09
N SER A 395 -3.79 27.23 15.25
CA SER A 395 -2.79 28.06 15.92
C SER A 395 -2.59 29.40 15.22
N ALA A 396 -2.89 29.47 13.92
CA ALA A 396 -2.84 30.71 13.15
C ALA A 396 -4.07 31.61 13.29
N GLY A 397 -5.09 31.19 14.05
CA GLY A 397 -6.30 31.97 14.29
C GLY A 397 -7.18 32.10 13.04
N ILE A 398 -7.13 31.12 12.12
CA ILE A 398 -7.97 31.10 10.92
C ILE A 398 -9.19 30.23 11.19
N ASP A 399 -10.39 30.82 11.18
CA ASP A 399 -11.60 30.14 11.65
C ASP A 399 -12.13 29.03 10.72
N VAL A 400 -12.07 29.25 9.39
CA VAL A 400 -12.78 28.38 8.42
C VAL A 400 -11.91 27.23 7.89
N LEU A 401 -10.62 27.48 7.71
CA LEU A 401 -9.70 26.53 7.09
C LEU A 401 -9.48 25.23 7.88
N PRO A 402 -9.51 25.20 9.23
CA PRO A 402 -9.44 23.96 10.01
C PRO A 402 -10.55 22.98 9.66
N GLY A 403 -11.78 23.47 9.50
CA GLY A 403 -12.91 22.66 9.05
C GLY A 403 -12.73 22.11 7.63
N VAL A 404 -12.17 22.90 6.71
CA VAL A 404 -11.84 22.42 5.36
C VAL A 404 -10.78 21.31 5.42
N MET A 405 -9.75 21.50 6.23
CA MET A 405 -8.67 20.53 6.39
C MET A 405 -9.18 19.21 7.02
N ASN A 406 -10.01 19.28 8.05
CA ASN A 406 -10.65 18.08 8.64
C ASN A 406 -11.56 17.37 7.63
N SER A 407 -12.24 18.10 6.74
CA SER A 407 -13.05 17.49 5.67
C SER A 407 -12.17 16.72 4.68
N VAL A 408 -11.01 17.26 4.33
CA VAL A 408 -10.01 16.59 3.50
C VAL A 408 -9.46 15.35 4.20
N ILE A 409 -9.17 15.43 5.50
CA ILE A 409 -8.70 14.29 6.29
C ILE A 409 -9.73 13.17 6.27
N LEU A 410 -11.01 13.49 6.47
CA LEU A 410 -12.10 12.50 6.38
C LEU A 410 -12.12 11.80 5.01
N VAL A 411 -12.03 12.55 3.91
CA VAL A 411 -11.95 11.98 2.55
C VAL A 411 -10.68 11.14 2.37
N ALA A 412 -9.56 11.58 2.94
CA ALA A 412 -8.27 10.91 2.84
C ALA A 412 -8.30 9.54 3.54
N VAL A 413 -8.82 9.50 4.77
CA VAL A 413 -9.00 8.31 5.60
C VAL A 413 -9.95 7.31 4.91
N LEU A 414 -11.12 7.76 4.45
CA LEU A 414 -12.08 6.90 3.74
C LEU A 414 -11.52 6.31 2.44
N SER A 415 -10.69 7.07 1.73
CA SER A 415 -9.99 6.58 0.54
C SER A 415 -8.93 5.52 0.87
N VAL A 416 -8.23 5.62 2.01
CA VAL A 416 -7.36 4.53 2.48
C VAL A 416 -8.20 3.29 2.83
N GLY A 417 -9.35 3.45 3.47
CA GLY A 417 -10.29 2.35 3.73
C GLY A 417 -10.79 1.67 2.44
N ASN A 418 -11.10 2.45 1.40
CA ASN A 418 -11.47 1.91 0.10
C ASN A 418 -10.29 1.15 -0.57
N SER A 419 -9.09 1.69 -0.49
CA SER A 419 -7.85 1.03 -0.93
C SER A 419 -7.55 -0.25 -0.16
N ALA A 420 -7.95 -0.32 1.11
CA ALA A 420 -7.79 -1.51 1.95
C ALA A 420 -8.65 -2.69 1.46
N VAL A 421 -9.88 -2.43 1.03
CA VAL A 421 -10.72 -3.46 0.38
C VAL A 421 -10.10 -3.90 -0.94
N PHE A 422 -9.57 -2.96 -1.74
CA PHE A 422 -8.90 -3.28 -2.99
C PHE A 422 -7.67 -4.17 -2.76
N GLY A 423 -6.77 -3.78 -1.85
CA GLY A 423 -5.52 -4.49 -1.56
C GLY A 423 -5.74 -5.87 -0.96
N SER A 424 -6.63 -5.99 0.03
CA SER A 424 -6.93 -7.27 0.69
C SER A 424 -7.62 -8.26 -0.26
N SER A 425 -8.69 -7.84 -0.94
CA SER A 425 -9.49 -8.74 -1.78
C SER A 425 -8.71 -9.37 -2.93
N ARG A 426 -7.84 -8.59 -3.59
CA ARG A 426 -7.00 -9.07 -4.71
C ARG A 426 -5.87 -9.96 -4.25
N THR A 427 -5.31 -9.66 -3.08
CA THR A 427 -4.27 -10.51 -2.49
C THR A 427 -4.84 -11.85 -2.07
N LEU A 428 -6.01 -11.88 -1.42
CA LEU A 428 -6.72 -13.10 -1.04
C LEU A 428 -7.13 -13.93 -2.26
N ALA A 429 -7.67 -13.30 -3.31
CA ALA A 429 -8.02 -13.99 -4.55
C ALA A 429 -6.77 -14.59 -5.22
N ALA A 430 -5.66 -13.86 -5.28
CA ALA A 430 -4.41 -14.36 -5.85
C ALA A 430 -3.78 -15.50 -5.04
N LEU A 431 -3.92 -15.48 -3.70
CA LEU A 431 -3.51 -16.61 -2.86
C LEU A 431 -4.37 -17.86 -3.13
N ALA A 432 -5.67 -17.68 -3.31
CA ALA A 432 -6.57 -18.79 -3.64
C ALA A 432 -6.25 -19.40 -5.01
N ASP A 433 -5.93 -18.57 -6.01
CA ASP A 433 -5.48 -19.01 -7.33
C ASP A 433 -4.16 -19.81 -7.26
N GLN A 434 -3.28 -19.49 -6.31
CA GLN A 434 -2.03 -20.22 -6.05
C GLN A 434 -2.22 -21.44 -5.14
N ARG A 435 -3.45 -21.81 -4.76
CA ARG A 435 -3.75 -22.86 -3.75
C ARG A 435 -3.11 -22.61 -2.38
N GLN A 436 -2.82 -21.34 -2.08
CA GLN A 436 -2.26 -20.85 -0.83
C GLN A 436 -3.34 -20.29 0.12
N ALA A 437 -4.61 -20.29 -0.31
CA ALA A 437 -5.77 -19.94 0.51
C ALA A 437 -6.99 -20.78 0.09
N PRO A 438 -8.06 -20.82 0.91
CA PRO A 438 -9.29 -21.54 0.57
C PRO A 438 -9.84 -21.17 -0.81
N LYS A 439 -10.19 -22.19 -1.61
CA LYS A 439 -10.66 -22.02 -3.01
C LYS A 439 -11.85 -21.07 -3.17
N ILE A 440 -12.66 -20.92 -2.12
CA ILE A 440 -13.82 -20.02 -2.11
C ILE A 440 -13.41 -18.55 -2.27
N LEU A 441 -12.23 -18.15 -1.77
CA LEU A 441 -11.72 -16.78 -1.86
C LEU A 441 -11.31 -16.40 -3.30
N GLY A 442 -11.05 -17.40 -4.16
CA GLY A 442 -10.75 -17.22 -5.58
C GLY A 442 -11.99 -17.09 -6.46
N TYR A 443 -13.19 -16.92 -5.87
CA TYR A 443 -14.40 -16.67 -6.64
C TYR A 443 -14.35 -15.25 -7.24
N VAL A 444 -14.39 -15.19 -8.57
CA VAL A 444 -14.43 -13.95 -9.35
C VAL A 444 -15.68 -13.95 -10.23
N ASP A 445 -16.46 -12.86 -10.18
CA ASP A 445 -17.70 -12.72 -10.96
C ASP A 445 -17.45 -12.37 -12.44
N ARG A 446 -18.52 -12.30 -13.25
CA ARG A 446 -18.46 -11.93 -14.68
C ARG A 446 -17.80 -10.57 -14.92
N ARG A 447 -17.94 -9.62 -13.98
CA ARG A 447 -17.30 -8.29 -14.05
C ARG A 447 -15.88 -8.27 -13.50
N GLY A 448 -15.30 -9.43 -13.15
CA GLY A 448 -13.93 -9.54 -12.66
C GLY A 448 -13.75 -9.15 -11.20
N ARG A 449 -14.81 -9.19 -10.39
CA ARG A 449 -14.78 -8.77 -8.97
C ARG A 449 -14.57 -9.98 -8.06
N PRO A 450 -13.60 -9.96 -7.14
CA PRO A 450 -13.38 -11.03 -6.17
C PRO A 450 -14.39 -10.95 -5.00
N LEU A 451 -15.67 -11.26 -5.27
CA LEU A 451 -16.79 -10.98 -4.35
C LEU A 451 -16.63 -11.59 -2.96
N VAL A 452 -16.18 -12.85 -2.87
CA VAL A 452 -16.03 -13.53 -1.57
C VAL A 452 -14.92 -12.86 -0.76
N ALA A 453 -13.81 -12.50 -1.40
CA ALA A 453 -12.71 -11.81 -0.73
C ALA A 453 -13.11 -10.39 -0.31
N ILE A 454 -13.93 -9.70 -1.11
CA ILE A 454 -14.54 -8.41 -0.73
C ILE A 454 -15.43 -8.62 0.50
N LEU A 455 -16.31 -9.62 0.51
CA LEU A 455 -17.19 -9.92 1.65
C LEU A 455 -16.40 -10.19 2.93
N VAL A 456 -15.31 -10.96 2.85
CA VAL A 456 -14.41 -11.20 3.98
C VAL A 456 -13.82 -9.88 4.49
N ALA A 457 -13.33 -9.01 3.60
CA ALA A 457 -12.86 -7.69 3.99
C ALA A 457 -13.95 -6.88 4.70
N MET A 458 -15.19 -6.92 4.19
CA MET A 458 -16.30 -6.20 4.81
C MET A 458 -16.69 -6.73 6.18
N LEU A 459 -16.66 -8.06 6.37
CA LEU A 459 -16.93 -8.69 7.67
C LEU A 459 -15.88 -8.27 8.71
N VAL A 460 -14.60 -8.20 8.32
CA VAL A 460 -13.54 -7.68 9.19
C VAL A 460 -13.72 -6.18 9.43
N GLY A 461 -14.22 -5.43 8.44
CA GLY A 461 -14.58 -4.02 8.56
C GLY A 461 -15.65 -3.73 9.64
N LEU A 462 -16.48 -4.71 10.01
CA LEU A 462 -17.42 -4.59 11.13
C LEU A 462 -16.71 -4.39 12.48
N LEU A 463 -15.41 -4.71 12.59
CA LEU A 463 -14.62 -4.32 13.76
C LEU A 463 -14.55 -2.79 13.93
N GLY A 464 -14.94 -2.00 12.93
CA GLY A 464 -15.10 -0.56 13.06
C GLY A 464 -16.13 -0.13 14.13
N TYR A 465 -17.11 -0.98 14.46
CA TYR A 465 -18.07 -0.70 15.55
C TYR A 465 -17.42 -0.66 16.94
N LEU A 466 -16.16 -1.10 17.06
CA LEU A 466 -15.39 -0.97 18.28
C LEU A 466 -15.04 0.50 18.61
N ALA A 467 -15.33 1.45 17.72
CA ALA A 467 -15.17 2.90 17.94
C ALA A 467 -15.93 3.44 19.18
N ASP A 468 -17.00 2.78 19.61
CA ASP A 468 -17.81 3.19 20.78
C ASP A 468 -17.33 2.54 22.10
N LEU A 469 -16.27 1.73 22.08
CA LEU A 469 -15.68 1.16 23.29
C LEU A 469 -14.89 2.20 24.09
N LYS A 470 -15.00 2.14 25.42
CA LYS A 470 -14.19 2.98 26.33
C LYS A 470 -12.69 2.75 26.13
N GLU A 471 -12.28 1.51 25.87
CA GLU A 471 -10.89 1.09 25.63
C GLU A 471 -10.53 1.03 24.13
N GLN A 472 -11.18 1.83 23.28
CA GLN A 472 -10.95 1.83 21.83
C GLN A 472 -9.47 2.04 21.44
N SER A 473 -8.70 2.79 22.22
CA SER A 473 -7.29 3.07 21.95
C SER A 473 -6.44 1.80 21.99
N ASP A 474 -6.73 0.88 22.91
CA ASP A 474 -5.97 -0.34 23.08
C ASP A 474 -6.23 -1.31 21.93
N VAL A 475 -7.49 -1.43 21.51
CA VAL A 475 -7.86 -2.23 20.35
C VAL A 475 -7.25 -1.65 19.07
N LEU A 476 -7.29 -0.33 18.88
CA LEU A 476 -6.61 0.33 17.76
C LEU A 476 -5.11 0.07 17.76
N ASN A 477 -4.47 0.09 18.94
CA ASN A 477 -3.05 -0.22 19.07
C ASN A 477 -2.75 -1.69 18.72
N TRP A 478 -3.63 -2.63 19.02
CA TRP A 478 -3.50 -4.04 18.62
C TRP A 478 -3.69 -4.23 17.11
N LEU A 479 -4.64 -3.53 16.51
CA LEU A 479 -4.84 -3.54 15.06
C LEU A 479 -3.62 -2.94 14.34
N LEU A 480 -3.11 -1.80 14.81
CA LEU A 480 -1.90 -1.16 14.30
C LEU A 480 -0.64 -2.04 14.43
N ALA A 481 -0.54 -2.78 15.53
CA ALA A 481 0.55 -3.72 15.80
C ALA A 481 0.69 -4.79 14.70
N VAL A 482 -0.42 -5.23 14.12
CA VAL A 482 -0.43 -6.19 13.01
C VAL A 482 -0.02 -5.54 11.69
N SER A 483 -0.39 -4.28 11.45
CA SER A 483 -0.17 -3.61 10.16
C SER A 483 1.19 -2.91 10.02
N GLY A 484 1.77 -2.38 11.10
CA GLY A 484 2.89 -1.42 11.04
C GLY A 484 4.19 -1.99 10.47
N LEU A 485 4.55 -3.23 10.83
CA LEU A 485 5.77 -3.89 10.35
C LEU A 485 5.58 -4.69 9.06
N SER A 486 4.33 -4.95 8.66
CA SER A 486 4.01 -5.76 7.49
C SER A 486 4.56 -5.16 6.18
N SER A 487 4.51 -3.82 6.04
CA SER A 487 5.05 -3.13 4.87
C SER A 487 6.56 -3.33 4.70
N ILE A 488 7.31 -3.36 5.81
CA ILE A 488 8.77 -3.54 5.79
C ILE A 488 9.16 -4.93 5.25
N PHE A 489 8.44 -5.98 5.68
CA PHE A 489 8.64 -7.32 5.12
C PHE A 489 8.27 -7.39 3.64
N THR A 490 7.17 -6.74 3.25
CA THR A 490 6.71 -6.70 1.86
C THR A 490 7.74 -6.01 0.96
N TRP A 491 8.22 -4.82 1.36
CA TRP A 491 9.19 -4.04 0.60
C TRP A 491 10.57 -4.69 0.54
N GLY A 492 11.03 -5.27 1.66
CA GLY A 492 12.25 -6.08 1.68
C GLY A 492 12.16 -7.28 0.72
N SER A 493 11.01 -7.95 0.70
CA SER A 493 10.75 -9.09 -0.21
C SER A 493 10.76 -8.67 -1.67
N ILE A 494 10.17 -7.52 -2.02
CA ILE A 494 10.20 -6.95 -3.37
C ILE A 494 11.65 -6.71 -3.82
N CYS A 495 12.45 -6.06 -2.97
CA CYS A 495 13.87 -5.81 -3.26
C CYS A 495 14.64 -7.12 -3.47
N LEU A 496 14.42 -8.12 -2.62
CA LEU A 496 15.07 -9.42 -2.74
C LEU A 496 14.64 -10.18 -4.00
N CYS A 497 13.35 -10.15 -4.34
CA CYS A 497 12.82 -10.71 -5.58
C CYS A 497 13.49 -10.08 -6.80
N HIS A 498 13.62 -8.76 -6.83
CA HIS A 498 14.25 -8.06 -7.95
C HIS A 498 15.74 -8.40 -8.08
N ILE A 499 16.47 -8.52 -6.96
CA ILE A 499 17.88 -8.98 -6.97
C ILE A 499 18.00 -10.37 -7.59
N ARG A 500 17.16 -11.32 -7.19
CA ARG A 500 17.19 -12.69 -7.71
C ARG A 500 16.72 -12.77 -9.15
N PHE A 501 15.68 -12.02 -9.52
CA PHE A 501 15.21 -11.86 -10.89
C PHE A 501 16.33 -11.38 -11.82
N ARG A 502 17.03 -10.30 -11.47
CA ARG A 502 18.15 -9.78 -12.27
C ARG A 502 19.27 -10.80 -12.46
N LYS A 503 19.57 -11.59 -11.42
CA LYS A 503 20.56 -12.67 -11.51
C LYS A 503 20.09 -13.80 -12.43
N ALA A 504 18.83 -14.24 -12.32
CA ALA A 504 18.25 -15.25 -13.21
C ALA A 504 18.17 -14.77 -14.66
N TRP A 505 17.82 -13.50 -14.88
CA TRP A 505 17.80 -12.88 -16.20
C TRP A 505 19.16 -12.94 -16.89
N ALA A 506 20.21 -12.56 -16.17
CA ALA A 506 21.58 -12.63 -16.67
C ALA A 506 22.05 -14.09 -16.87
N ALA A 507 21.70 -15.01 -15.96
CA ALA A 507 22.06 -16.42 -16.07
C ALA A 507 21.46 -17.11 -17.31
N LYS A 508 20.27 -16.68 -17.77
CA LYS A 508 19.66 -17.15 -19.03
C LYS A 508 20.15 -16.38 -20.27
N GLY A 509 21.26 -15.65 -20.17
CA GLY A 509 21.88 -14.93 -21.29
C GLY A 509 21.09 -13.72 -21.81
N ARG A 510 20.12 -13.20 -21.05
CA ARG A 510 19.28 -12.08 -21.47
C ARG A 510 19.90 -10.74 -21.13
N THR A 511 19.81 -9.79 -22.07
CA THR A 511 20.30 -8.43 -21.88
C THR A 511 19.22 -7.53 -21.27
N LEU A 512 19.62 -6.42 -20.66
CA LEU A 512 18.69 -5.48 -20.04
C LEU A 512 17.84 -4.70 -21.04
N ASN A 513 18.26 -4.65 -22.30
CA ASN A 513 17.53 -4.00 -23.37
C ASN A 513 16.26 -4.79 -23.76
N GLN A 514 16.15 -6.04 -23.30
CA GLN A 514 14.96 -6.87 -23.48
C GLN A 514 13.87 -6.60 -22.44
N LEU A 515 14.09 -5.67 -21.50
CA LEU A 515 13.10 -5.27 -20.49
C LEU A 515 12.33 -4.04 -20.96
N ALA A 516 11.00 -4.10 -20.89
CA ALA A 516 10.14 -2.99 -21.29
C ALA A 516 10.24 -1.78 -20.34
N PHE A 517 10.61 -2.01 -19.09
CA PHE A 517 10.93 -0.96 -18.13
C PHE A 517 12.20 -1.36 -17.38
N ARG A 518 13.11 -0.40 -17.23
CA ARG A 518 14.34 -0.57 -16.47
C ARG A 518 14.31 0.36 -15.27
N SER A 519 14.41 -0.22 -14.09
CA SER A 519 14.58 0.50 -12.82
C SER A 519 15.76 1.48 -12.93
N GLN A 520 15.51 2.74 -12.56
CA GLN A 520 16.54 3.79 -12.57
C GLN A 520 17.62 3.55 -11.52
N ALA A 521 17.21 3.06 -10.34
CA ALA A 521 18.13 2.70 -9.27
C ALA A 521 18.81 1.33 -9.51
N GLY A 522 18.25 0.51 -10.42
CA GLY A 522 18.78 -0.78 -10.81
C GLY A 522 18.97 -1.75 -9.63
N LEU A 523 20.00 -2.60 -9.74
CA LEU A 523 20.32 -3.58 -8.69
C LEU A 523 20.87 -2.92 -7.42
N ALA A 524 21.65 -1.84 -7.55
CA ALA A 524 22.18 -1.09 -6.42
C ALA A 524 21.06 -0.54 -5.54
N GLY A 525 20.02 0.05 -6.14
CA GLY A 525 18.82 0.48 -5.43
C GLY A 525 18.14 -0.64 -4.65
N SER A 526 18.05 -1.85 -5.22
CA SER A 526 17.44 -2.97 -4.51
C SER A 526 18.25 -3.41 -3.29
N TRP A 527 19.57 -3.35 -3.34
CA TRP A 527 20.42 -3.60 -2.17
C TRP A 527 20.27 -2.51 -1.12
N ILE A 528 20.26 -1.23 -1.52
CA ILE A 528 20.04 -0.11 -0.61
C ILE A 528 18.68 -0.25 0.08
N GLY A 529 17.61 -0.49 -0.69
CA GLY A 529 16.27 -0.71 -0.16
C GLY A 529 16.21 -1.89 0.81
N LEU A 530 16.86 -3.01 0.49
CA LEU A 530 16.91 -4.18 1.37
C LEU A 530 17.66 -3.90 2.68
N ILE A 531 18.81 -3.22 2.62
CA ILE A 531 19.59 -2.82 3.80
C ILE A 531 18.78 -1.85 4.67
N PHE A 532 18.11 -0.87 4.06
CA PHE A 532 17.31 0.10 4.81
C PHE A 532 16.12 -0.57 5.50
N ASN A 533 15.44 -1.52 4.83
CA ASN A 533 14.39 -2.32 5.48
C ASN A 533 14.94 -3.08 6.71
N PHE A 534 16.14 -3.67 6.59
CA PHE A 534 16.79 -4.34 7.72
C PHE A 534 17.13 -3.37 8.87
N ILE A 535 17.67 -2.19 8.56
CA ILE A 535 17.96 -1.14 9.55
C ILE A 535 16.68 -0.72 10.29
N VAL A 536 15.56 -0.56 9.58
CA VAL A 536 14.26 -0.22 10.20
C VAL A 536 13.80 -1.31 11.16
N LEU A 537 13.97 -2.60 10.81
CA LEU A 537 13.64 -3.70 11.73
C LEU A 537 14.50 -3.68 13.00
N VAL A 538 15.80 -3.42 12.86
CA VAL A 538 16.72 -3.31 14.01
C VAL A 538 16.35 -2.11 14.89
N ALA A 539 16.10 -0.96 14.28
CA ALA A 539 15.68 0.25 14.98
C ALA A 539 14.34 0.03 15.72
N GLN A 540 13.39 -0.65 15.07
CA GLN A 540 12.09 -0.96 15.68
C GLN A 540 12.23 -1.95 16.83
N PHE A 541 13.09 -2.95 16.73
CA PHE A 541 13.37 -3.85 17.84
C PHE A 541 13.93 -3.07 19.04
N TRP A 542 14.87 -2.16 18.81
CA TRP A 542 15.48 -1.35 19.86
C TRP A 542 14.46 -0.42 20.55
N THR A 543 13.64 0.30 19.78
CA THR A 543 12.61 1.21 20.32
C THR A 543 11.46 0.48 21.00
N ALA A 544 11.17 -0.76 20.58
CA ALA A 544 10.17 -1.61 21.22
C ALA A 544 10.68 -2.19 22.54
N ALA A 545 11.93 -2.67 22.58
CA ALA A 545 12.50 -3.33 23.75
C ALA A 545 12.79 -2.33 24.87
N TRP A 546 13.21 -1.12 24.49
CA TRP A 546 13.36 0.01 25.41
C TRP A 546 12.47 1.14 24.90
N PRO A 547 11.20 1.26 25.32
CA PRO A 547 10.32 2.33 24.89
C PRO A 547 10.78 3.71 25.38
N ILE A 548 10.23 4.77 24.76
CA ILE A 548 10.39 6.15 25.22
C ILE A 548 9.26 6.43 26.24
N PRO A 549 9.55 7.04 27.41
CA PRO A 549 8.51 7.45 28.36
C PRO A 549 7.50 8.41 27.70
N LYS A 550 6.20 8.20 27.95
CA LYS A 550 5.15 9.07 27.37
C LYS A 550 5.14 10.41 28.09
N MET A 551 5.15 11.53 27.39
CA MET A 551 4.91 12.84 28.01
C MET A 551 3.43 12.97 28.40
N LEU A 552 3.11 13.38 29.64
CA LEU A 552 1.74 13.69 30.04
C LEU A 552 1.42 15.17 29.77
N PRO A 553 0.19 15.50 29.32
CA PRO A 553 -0.29 16.88 29.36
C PRO A 553 -0.23 17.42 30.80
N PRO A 554 0.06 18.73 31.00
CA PRO A 554 0.26 19.34 32.33
C PRO A 554 -0.89 19.08 33.32
N ASP A 555 -2.11 19.09 32.82
CA ASP A 555 -3.37 18.96 33.56
C ASP A 555 -3.58 17.51 34.06
N THR A 556 -3.27 16.52 33.21
CA THR A 556 -3.22 15.11 33.60
C THR A 556 -2.10 14.82 34.58
N ALA A 557 -0.95 15.47 34.40
CA ALA A 557 0.18 15.27 35.28
C ALA A 557 -0.11 15.74 36.72
N ALA A 558 -0.73 16.92 36.88
CA ALA A 558 -1.19 17.41 38.18
C ALA A 558 -2.14 16.42 38.86
N SER A 559 -3.12 15.86 38.13
CA SER A 559 -4.05 14.87 38.67
C SER A 559 -3.40 13.53 39.02
N SER A 560 -2.40 13.09 38.25
CA SER A 560 -1.64 11.85 38.52
C SER A 560 -0.73 11.99 39.74
N VAL A 561 -0.12 13.17 39.94
CA VAL A 561 0.68 13.50 41.13
C VAL A 561 -0.21 13.53 42.36
N VAL A 562 -1.39 14.17 42.29
CA VAL A 562 -2.37 14.18 43.39
C VAL A 562 -2.88 12.76 43.70
N ASN A 563 -3.16 11.94 42.70
CA ASN A 563 -3.61 10.55 42.92
C ASN A 563 -2.50 9.64 43.48
N ASN A 564 -1.24 9.84 43.09
CA ASN A 564 -0.10 9.11 43.63
C ASN A 564 0.25 9.55 45.07
N LEU A 565 0.07 10.83 45.40
CA LEU A 565 0.19 11.32 46.77
C LEU A 565 -0.96 10.82 47.66
N ALA A 566 -2.18 10.73 47.13
CA ALA A 566 -3.34 10.20 47.84
C ALA A 566 -3.26 8.69 48.09
N SER A 567 -2.63 7.91 47.20
CA SER A 567 -2.44 6.47 47.36
C SER A 567 -1.33 6.09 48.35
N HIS A 568 -0.45 7.03 48.70
CA HIS A 568 0.63 6.85 49.69
C HIS A 568 0.34 7.56 51.03
N GLY A 569 -0.87 8.06 51.24
CA GLY A 569 -1.31 8.72 52.48
C GLY A 569 -1.73 7.78 53.61
N GLY A 570 -1.06 6.63 53.79
CA GLY A 570 -1.39 5.69 54.85
C GLY A 570 -0.37 4.58 55.04
N GLY A 571 0.64 4.81 55.88
CA GLY A 571 1.52 3.76 56.39
C GLY A 571 2.96 4.22 56.58
N GLU A 572 3.36 4.35 57.85
CA GLU A 572 4.75 4.46 58.27
C GLU A 572 5.57 3.27 57.75
N GLY A 573 6.76 3.56 57.20
CA GLY A 573 7.83 2.58 57.08
C GLY A 573 8.51 2.53 55.72
N ARG A 574 9.84 2.73 55.79
CA ARG A 574 10.90 2.29 54.87
C ARG A 574 11.43 3.31 53.85
N GLU A 575 12.59 3.84 54.24
CA GLU A 575 13.71 4.24 53.37
C GLU A 575 13.99 3.15 52.32
N ASP A 576 14.52 3.55 51.16
CA ASP A 576 14.91 2.74 49.99
C ASP A 576 13.90 2.64 48.83
N MET A 577 13.59 3.78 48.20
CA MET A 577 13.32 3.83 46.76
C MET A 577 13.63 5.24 46.24
N GLY A 578 14.81 5.41 45.63
CA GLY A 578 15.18 6.65 44.95
C GLY A 578 14.29 6.90 43.73
N MET A 579 13.19 7.62 43.92
CA MET A 579 12.38 8.17 42.83
C MET A 579 13.13 9.31 42.15
N GLY A 580 13.65 9.07 40.96
CA GLY A 580 14.12 10.10 40.05
C GLY A 580 12.94 10.83 39.39
N MET A 581 12.24 11.69 40.11
CA MET A 581 11.41 12.74 39.49
C MET A 581 12.35 13.87 39.04
N GLY A 582 12.79 13.83 37.78
CA GLY A 582 13.58 14.90 37.18
C GLY A 582 12.69 16.10 36.82
N ILE A 583 12.75 17.17 37.61
CA ILE A 583 12.17 18.47 37.24
C ILE A 583 13.26 19.25 36.48
N ASN A 584 13.20 19.28 35.15
CA ASN A 584 14.04 20.19 34.37
C ASN A 584 13.31 21.53 34.25
N SER A 585 13.71 22.50 35.08
CA SER A 585 13.23 23.89 35.02
C SER A 585 14.16 24.73 34.15
N ILE A 586 13.88 24.82 32.86
CA ILE A 586 14.35 25.93 32.01
C ILE A 586 13.18 26.31 31.07
N ASP A 587 12.49 27.39 31.41
CA ASP A 587 11.52 28.18 30.63
C ASP A 587 10.30 27.47 30.00
N GLY A 588 9.41 26.94 30.85
CA GLY A 588 8.05 26.48 30.50
C GLY A 588 7.32 25.86 31.70
N PRO A 589 5.99 25.60 31.64
CA PRO A 589 5.31 24.85 32.69
C PRO A 589 6.00 23.48 32.90
N PRO A 590 6.13 22.98 34.15
CA PRO A 590 6.90 21.78 34.44
C PRO A 590 6.32 20.58 33.70
N VAL A 591 7.10 20.01 32.80
CA VAL A 591 6.76 18.78 32.09
C VAL A 591 7.05 17.61 33.02
N ILE A 592 5.98 17.03 33.56
CA ILE A 592 6.07 15.86 34.45
C ILE A 592 6.14 14.61 33.57
N TYR A 593 7.26 13.93 33.63
CA TYR A 593 7.39 12.59 33.05
C TYR A 593 6.65 11.61 33.96
N PRO A 594 5.72 10.78 33.44
CA PRO A 594 5.21 9.65 34.19
C PRO A 594 6.35 8.71 34.56
N PRO A 595 6.17 7.90 35.61
CA PRO A 595 7.12 6.85 35.95
C PRO A 595 7.39 5.96 34.74
N ASP A 596 8.61 5.45 34.66
CA ASP A 596 9.00 4.48 33.63
C ASP A 596 7.97 3.34 33.56
N PRO A 597 7.64 2.85 32.34
CA PRO A 597 6.66 1.80 32.18
C PRO A 597 7.06 0.57 33.00
N THR A 598 6.09 -0.06 33.65
CA THR A 598 6.34 -1.27 34.42
C THR A 598 6.93 -2.36 33.51
N PRO A 599 7.68 -3.34 34.06
CA PRO A 599 8.20 -4.45 33.26
C PRO A 599 7.10 -5.16 32.44
N ARG A 600 5.90 -5.29 33.02
CA ARG A 600 4.73 -5.88 32.35
C ARG A 600 4.29 -5.05 31.13
N GLU A 601 4.15 -3.74 31.30
CA GLU A 601 3.75 -2.85 30.20
C GLU A 601 4.79 -2.79 29.09
N THR A 602 6.08 -2.83 29.46
CA THR A 602 7.18 -2.90 28.49
C THR A 602 7.10 -4.18 27.66
N VAL A 603 6.87 -5.34 28.30
CA VAL A 603 6.73 -6.63 27.59
C VAL A 603 5.50 -6.63 26.66
N ILE A 604 4.36 -6.13 27.13
CA ILE A 604 3.15 -6.03 26.30
C ILE A 604 3.38 -5.09 25.13
N GLY A 605 3.98 -3.92 25.38
CA GLY A 605 4.31 -2.94 24.36
C GLY A 605 5.28 -3.50 23.31
N PHE A 606 6.31 -4.22 23.73
CA PHE A 606 7.25 -4.90 22.85
C PHE A 606 6.53 -5.93 21.97
N PHE A 607 5.71 -6.80 22.58
CA PHE A 607 4.99 -7.84 21.85
C PHE A 607 4.06 -7.25 20.80
N LEU A 608 3.30 -6.20 21.14
CA LEU A 608 2.43 -5.51 20.20
C LEU A 608 3.23 -4.89 19.05
N GLN A 609 4.29 -4.14 19.35
CA GLN A 609 5.09 -3.48 18.31
C GLN A 609 5.82 -4.45 17.38
N TYR A 610 6.08 -5.69 17.82
CA TYR A 610 6.82 -6.69 17.05
C TYR A 610 5.98 -7.89 16.60
N LEU A 611 4.65 -7.85 16.80
CA LEU A 611 3.71 -8.96 16.57
C LEU A 611 3.76 -9.53 15.14
N CYS A 612 4.05 -8.68 14.16
CA CYS A 612 4.17 -9.08 12.76
C CYS A 612 5.27 -10.14 12.54
N VAL A 613 6.39 -10.05 13.25
CA VAL A 613 7.54 -10.96 13.05
C VAL A 613 7.21 -12.42 13.38
N PRO A 614 6.67 -12.77 14.55
CA PRO A 614 6.28 -14.14 14.84
C PRO A 614 5.14 -14.62 13.94
N ILE A 615 4.22 -13.74 13.50
CA ILE A 615 3.15 -14.12 12.55
C ILE A 615 3.75 -14.53 11.20
N VAL A 616 4.64 -13.70 10.64
CA VAL A 616 5.34 -14.01 9.37
C VAL A 616 6.17 -15.28 9.51
N ALA A 617 6.90 -15.43 10.62
CA ALA A 617 7.68 -16.63 10.90
C ALA A 617 6.79 -17.88 11.01
N ALA A 618 5.65 -17.79 11.68
CA ALA A 618 4.69 -18.90 11.81
C ALA A 618 4.12 -19.31 10.45
N PHE A 619 3.72 -18.35 9.62
CA PHE A 619 3.24 -18.66 8.26
C PHE A 619 4.33 -19.24 7.38
N TYR A 620 5.55 -18.69 7.43
CA TYR A 620 6.68 -19.20 6.65
C TYR A 620 7.07 -20.61 7.09
N LEU A 621 7.33 -20.82 8.39
CA LEU A 621 7.75 -22.12 8.91
C LEU A 621 6.64 -23.16 8.79
N GLY A 622 5.39 -22.80 9.12
CA GLY A 622 4.24 -23.69 9.00
C GLY A 622 4.06 -24.20 7.57
N HIS A 623 4.04 -23.30 6.59
CA HIS A 623 3.94 -23.69 5.18
C HIS A 623 5.18 -24.47 4.71
N LYS A 624 6.37 -24.07 5.17
CA LYS A 624 7.63 -24.73 4.79
C LYS A 624 7.71 -26.16 5.31
N PHE A 625 7.30 -26.41 6.54
CA PHE A 625 7.29 -27.76 7.11
C PHE A 625 6.17 -28.62 6.53
N TRP A 626 4.99 -28.04 6.30
CA TRP A 626 3.84 -28.77 5.76
C TRP A 626 4.03 -29.18 4.30
N PHE A 627 4.52 -28.27 3.45
CA PHE A 627 4.69 -28.51 2.01
C PHE A 627 6.14 -28.81 1.59
N ARG A 628 7.07 -28.87 2.55
CA ARG A 628 8.51 -29.13 2.34
C ARG A 628 9.11 -28.31 1.19
N THR A 629 8.71 -27.05 1.10
CA THR A 629 9.09 -26.17 -0.01
C THR A 629 10.59 -25.90 -0.01
N LYS A 630 11.14 -25.74 -1.21
CA LYS A 630 12.56 -25.41 -1.41
C LYS A 630 12.69 -23.99 -1.94
N VAL A 631 13.79 -23.34 -1.57
CA VAL A 631 14.19 -22.05 -2.15
C VAL A 631 14.40 -22.26 -3.65
N VAL A 632 13.78 -21.41 -4.47
CA VAL A 632 13.84 -21.50 -5.93
C VAL A 632 15.26 -21.18 -6.39
N LYS A 633 15.92 -22.13 -7.05
CA LYS A 633 17.28 -21.93 -7.57
C LYS A 633 17.26 -20.99 -8.78
N ILE A 634 18.34 -20.26 -8.99
CA ILE A 634 18.45 -19.25 -10.05
C ILE A 634 18.26 -19.87 -11.45
N GLU A 635 18.80 -21.08 -11.67
CA GLU A 635 18.68 -21.85 -12.92
C GLU A 635 17.24 -22.26 -13.22
N ASP A 636 16.49 -22.65 -12.18
CA ASP A 636 15.11 -23.14 -12.28
C ASP A 636 14.06 -22.01 -12.24
N MET A 637 14.48 -20.75 -12.08
CA MET A 637 13.54 -19.63 -12.02
C MET A 637 12.79 -19.50 -13.34
N ASP A 638 11.47 -19.57 -13.24
CA ASP A 638 10.58 -19.21 -14.32
C ASP A 638 10.71 -17.71 -14.58
N ILE A 639 11.16 -17.30 -15.77
CA ILE A 639 11.25 -15.89 -16.19
C ILE A 639 10.42 -15.62 -17.45
N ASP A 640 9.51 -16.55 -17.78
CA ASP A 640 8.82 -16.62 -19.06
C ASP A 640 7.30 -16.63 -18.89
N THR A 641 6.77 -17.43 -17.96
CA THR A 641 5.32 -17.52 -17.72
C THR A 641 4.75 -16.16 -17.31
N GLY A 642 3.66 -15.75 -17.94
CA GLY A 642 3.01 -14.46 -17.68
C GLY A 642 3.78 -13.23 -18.16
N ARG A 643 4.93 -13.41 -18.83
CA ARG A 643 5.62 -12.33 -19.54
C ARG A 643 4.81 -11.98 -20.78
N ARG A 644 4.43 -10.71 -20.92
CA ARG A 644 3.77 -10.25 -22.15
C ARG A 644 4.85 -9.76 -23.09
N ASP A 645 5.26 -10.58 -24.06
CA ASP A 645 6.21 -10.21 -25.12
C ASP A 645 5.47 -9.67 -26.33
N PHE A 646 5.40 -8.34 -26.45
CA PHE A 646 5.06 -7.65 -27.69
C PHE A 646 6.34 -7.10 -28.31
N ASN A 647 6.47 -7.18 -29.64
CA ASN A 647 7.52 -6.65 -30.54
C ASN A 647 8.39 -5.52 -29.92
N LEU A 648 9.22 -5.90 -28.95
CA LEU A 648 9.96 -4.97 -28.10
C LEU A 648 11.06 -4.24 -28.88
N PRO A 649 11.76 -4.88 -29.84
CA PRO A 649 12.76 -4.21 -30.65
C PRO A 649 12.18 -3.04 -31.47
N ILE A 650 10.99 -3.21 -32.05
CA ILE A 650 10.36 -2.19 -32.90
C ILE A 650 9.90 -0.99 -32.07
N LEU A 651 9.28 -1.24 -30.91
CA LEU A 651 8.79 -0.18 -30.03
C LEU A 651 9.95 0.57 -29.34
N LEU A 652 11.01 -0.13 -28.96
CA LEU A 652 12.21 0.50 -28.41
C LEU A 652 12.91 1.36 -29.46
N ALA A 653 13.02 0.88 -30.71
CA ALA A 653 13.57 1.67 -31.81
C ALA A 653 12.79 2.99 -32.01
N GLN A 654 11.45 2.91 -32.05
CA GLN A 654 10.59 4.10 -32.12
C GLN A 654 10.79 5.05 -30.93
N GLU A 655 10.90 4.52 -29.70
CA GLU A 655 11.19 5.35 -28.52
C GLU A 655 12.59 5.99 -28.54
N TYR A 656 13.60 5.29 -29.05
CA TYR A 656 14.96 5.83 -29.18
C TYR A 656 15.00 6.98 -30.17
N ASP A 657 14.33 6.83 -31.32
CA ASP A 657 14.22 7.87 -32.34
C ASP A 657 13.44 9.09 -31.82
N GLU A 658 12.37 8.87 -31.05
CA GLU A 658 11.65 9.96 -30.40
C GLU A 658 12.52 10.67 -29.35
N LYS A 659 13.26 9.93 -28.50
CA LYS A 659 14.11 10.49 -27.44
C LYS A 659 15.29 11.28 -27.97
N ALA A 660 15.85 10.88 -29.11
CA ALA A 660 16.95 11.59 -29.77
C ALA A 660 16.56 13.05 -30.06
N ASN A 661 15.30 13.29 -30.43
CA ASN A 661 14.78 14.61 -30.79
C ASN A 661 14.20 15.39 -29.59
N TRP A 662 14.24 14.87 -28.37
CA TRP A 662 13.66 15.58 -27.22
C TRP A 662 14.56 16.72 -26.71
N PRO A 663 13.98 17.91 -26.46
CA PRO A 663 14.70 18.99 -25.79
C PRO A 663 15.08 18.60 -24.35
N LEU A 664 16.13 19.22 -23.82
CA LEU A 664 16.71 18.90 -22.49
C LEU A 664 15.67 18.94 -21.36
N TRP A 665 14.76 19.92 -21.36
CA TRP A 665 13.69 20.00 -20.36
C TRP A 665 12.75 18.79 -20.40
N LYS A 666 12.43 18.28 -21.61
CA LYS A 666 11.56 17.11 -21.80
C LYS A 666 12.28 15.84 -21.36
N ARG A 667 13.60 15.75 -21.59
CA ARG A 667 14.43 14.65 -21.09
C ARG A 667 14.47 14.64 -19.56
N GLY A 668 14.67 15.79 -18.93
CA GLY A 668 14.59 15.94 -17.47
C GLY A 668 13.22 15.58 -16.92
N TYR A 669 12.15 16.13 -17.49
CA TYR A 669 10.77 15.80 -17.12
C TYR A 669 10.50 14.30 -17.25
N LYS A 670 10.84 13.67 -18.39
CA LYS A 670 10.63 12.23 -18.62
C LYS A 670 11.56 11.31 -17.84
N PHE A 671 12.63 11.85 -17.26
CA PHE A 671 13.44 11.13 -16.30
C PHE A 671 12.69 11.02 -14.97
N PHE A 672 12.08 12.11 -14.50
CA PHE A 672 11.34 12.12 -13.24
C PHE A 672 9.83 11.78 -13.35
N CYS A 673 9.25 11.72 -14.55
CA CYS A 673 7.83 11.46 -14.86
C CYS A 673 7.68 10.46 -16.03
#